data_AF-A0A538D0D9-F1
#
_entry.id   AF-A0A538D0D9-F1
#
_cell.length_a   1.000
_cell.length_b   1.000
_cell.length_c   1.000
_cell.angle_alpha   90.00
_cell.angle_beta   90.00
_cell.angle_gamma   90.00
#
_symmetry.space_group_name_H-M   'P 1'
#
loop_
_entity.id
_entity.type
_entity.pdbx_description
1 polymer ?
#
loop_
_entity_poly.entity_id
_entity_poly.type
_entity_poly.pdbx_seq_one_letter_code
_entity_poly.pdbx_strand_id
1 'polypeptide(L)'
;MRRVDRGRELADAGFDPVALVGEGEPGAAVGQALRDRPRDRPLVGDAEDETSLAGEISHGGRVYGFSATLRALRRAVLLPLAAALILTSAASATLQPIRRSYGERSLPRVRAGTLKIPSASSRGRLTVLVGLRLPPLAAYNRTLFAAIATSRLNVGSSSSRIYLARLARAQRAAAAELGRAIPSARISYRYRVVLDGFALSLPARKLPRLARLHAVTKIYPSVRYALDTNRSPAIIGADELWASTGDRGDGVKIGIVDDGIDQTNPYFSPAGFSYPVGFPRGATKFTNPKVIVARAFPGPGSGAQGRLPLYRQASFHGTHVAGIAAGDAGTTAPAGPDHPTISGLSGVAPRAWLGNYRVFNTPTPTGYDAFTPQIVAAFESAVNDGMDVINFSGGGPQVDPLSDALVEAVRNVANAGVVPVIAAGNDRDDWGLGSVGSPGTAPDAISVAAVSNSHVFAPSLSVTTSDAPAELKNIPFQDILPVPAAWTTADRTLADVGTLVGTNGSSVERHLCGPASDPNSRGTLPPDSVRGTILLVSRGICAFSTKAANAQIGGAAAMVLVDNRPGEANFIPLQLPLDAGMVSDLDGARLQAYLDSKGGRATVRFARSFNELNTGRSGIITSFSSAGPTDFGHQLKPDLAAPGGQILSATLPEAAGEPFAVFDGTSMATPHVAGAAALLVARHPSWTPAEIKSALMSTAGAAWGDTARTQEASVLLEGAGLVNVPGADNPKLFTTPVSLSFQDLDITGGSARRSMLVEVQDAGGGAGTWTLGLQSQAATSGAFVDLPTSVAVSPGGIAEIP
;
A
#
# COMPACT_ATOMS: atom_id res chain seq x y z
N MET A 1 -50.12 9.65 23.57
CA MET A 1 -49.12 10.07 24.59
C MET A 1 -48.25 8.87 24.99
N ARG A 2 -47.03 8.74 24.42
CA ARG A 2 -45.94 7.86 24.91
C ARG A 2 -44.62 8.57 24.60
N ARG A 3 -43.65 8.58 25.52
CA ARG A 3 -42.34 9.22 25.31
C ARG A 3 -41.41 8.28 24.55
N VAL A 4 -40.64 8.82 23.61
CA VAL A 4 -39.48 8.15 22.99
C VAL A 4 -38.21 8.61 23.73
N ASP A 5 -37.34 7.68 24.10
CA ASP A 5 -36.15 7.92 24.92
C ASP A 5 -34.97 8.40 24.06
N ARG A 6 -34.86 9.72 23.85
CA ARG A 6 -33.77 10.38 23.09
C ARG A 6 -32.43 10.43 23.86
N GLY A 7 -32.07 9.36 24.57
CA GLY A 7 -30.90 9.28 25.45
C GLY A 7 -29.61 8.74 24.82
N ARG A 8 -29.60 8.37 23.53
CA ARG A 8 -28.51 7.54 22.93
C ARG A 8 -27.91 8.06 21.62
N GLU A 9 -28.38 9.20 21.12
CA GLU A 9 -27.89 9.79 19.87
C GLU A 9 -27.36 11.20 20.11
N LEU A 10 -26.27 11.55 19.43
CA LEU A 10 -25.69 12.89 19.39
C LEU A 10 -25.88 13.42 17.97
N ALA A 11 -26.77 14.40 17.82
CA ALA A 11 -26.90 15.17 16.59
C ALA A 11 -26.00 16.42 16.67
N ASP A 12 -25.37 16.71 15.53
CA ASP A 12 -24.90 17.99 15.00
C ASP A 12 -24.70 19.15 16.00
N ALA A 13 -23.43 19.33 16.39
CA ALA A 13 -22.94 20.56 17.00
C ALA A 13 -21.44 20.72 16.66
N GLY A 14 -21.12 21.41 15.57
CA GLY A 14 -19.73 21.71 15.19
C GLY A 14 -19.41 21.85 13.70
N PHE A 15 -20.33 21.51 12.80
CA PHE A 15 -20.17 21.67 11.34
C PHE A 15 -21.10 22.77 10.82
N ASP A 16 -20.56 23.69 10.02
CA ASP A 16 -21.31 24.74 9.31
C ASP A 16 -21.52 24.30 7.83
N PRO A 17 -22.58 24.74 7.13
CA PRO A 17 -23.29 23.82 6.25
C PRO A 17 -23.26 24.14 4.75
N VAL A 18 -23.22 23.07 3.94
CA VAL A 18 -23.85 23.03 2.60
C VAL A 18 -24.65 21.73 2.51
N ALA A 19 -25.89 21.81 2.04
CA ALA A 19 -26.81 20.69 1.88
C ALA A 19 -26.67 20.08 0.45
N LEU A 20 -27.20 18.89 0.10
CA LEU A 20 -28.61 18.49 0.21
C LEU A 20 -28.82 16.95 0.26
N VAL A 21 -29.88 16.56 0.98
CA VAL A 21 -30.84 15.47 0.69
C VAL A 21 -30.28 14.12 0.17
N GLY A 22 -30.13 13.17 1.10
CA GLY A 22 -31.27 12.29 1.40
C GLY A 22 -31.58 11.12 0.45
N GLU A 23 -30.64 10.20 0.30
CA GLU A 23 -30.96 8.77 0.10
C GLU A 23 -31.03 8.10 1.50
N GLY A 24 -31.96 7.18 1.81
CA GLY A 24 -32.86 6.43 0.94
C GLY A 24 -32.66 4.94 1.24
N GLU A 25 -33.31 4.41 2.29
CA GLU A 25 -33.02 3.04 2.77
C GLU A 25 -33.29 2.00 1.66
N PRO A 26 -32.29 1.15 1.30
CA PRO A 26 -32.49 0.03 0.39
C PRO A 26 -33.33 -1.08 1.05
N GLY A 27 -34.65 -0.90 1.07
CA GLY A 27 -35.59 -1.96 1.39
C GLY A 27 -35.43 -3.12 0.40
N ALA A 28 -35.18 -4.33 0.91
CA ALA A 28 -34.97 -5.50 0.07
C ALA A 28 -36.22 -5.81 -0.77
N ALA A 29 -36.09 -5.73 -2.10
CA ALA A 29 -37.20 -5.81 -3.04
C ALA A 29 -36.89 -6.71 -4.25
N VAL A 30 -36.95 -8.03 -4.07
CA VAL A 30 -37.07 -8.99 -5.16
C VAL A 30 -38.20 -9.99 -4.85
N GLY A 31 -39.30 -9.86 -5.59
CA GLY A 31 -40.24 -10.94 -5.89
C GLY A 31 -41.05 -11.56 -4.75
N GLN A 32 -42.25 -11.03 -4.49
CA GLN A 32 -43.49 -11.82 -4.67
C GLN A 32 -44.75 -10.94 -4.76
N ALA A 33 -45.87 -11.53 -5.18
CA ALA A 33 -47.12 -10.84 -5.49
C ALA A 33 -48.00 -10.54 -4.27
N LEU A 34 -49.02 -9.70 -4.46
CA LEU A 34 -49.94 -9.26 -3.41
C LEU A 34 -51.21 -10.12 -3.31
N ARG A 35 -51.57 -10.49 -2.07
CA ARG A 35 -52.80 -11.15 -1.60
C ARG A 35 -52.81 -12.69 -1.81
N ASP A 36 -53.41 -13.49 -0.93
CA ASP A 36 -54.36 -13.16 0.17
C ASP A 36 -53.98 -13.74 1.56
N ARG A 37 -54.92 -13.75 2.52
CA ARG A 37 -54.66 -13.92 3.98
C ARG A 37 -54.76 -15.40 4.52
N PRO A 38 -54.94 -15.73 5.84
CA PRO A 38 -53.97 -16.62 6.48
C PRO A 38 -54.53 -17.83 7.28
N ARG A 39 -53.80 -18.95 7.35
CA ARG A 39 -53.65 -19.79 8.57
C ARG A 39 -52.72 -20.99 8.39
N ASP A 40 -52.31 -21.51 9.55
CA ASP A 40 -51.83 -22.87 9.83
C ASP A 40 -50.47 -23.35 9.26
N ARG A 41 -50.07 -24.50 9.80
CA ARG A 41 -48.74 -25.17 9.88
C ARG A 41 -48.95 -26.65 9.47
N PRO A 42 -47.92 -27.52 9.33
CA PRO A 42 -46.47 -27.33 9.09
C PRO A 42 -45.86 -28.41 8.11
N LEU A 43 -44.53 -28.59 8.16
CA LEU A 43 -43.74 -29.83 7.86
C LEU A 43 -43.41 -30.26 6.41
N VAL A 44 -42.10 -30.46 6.19
CA VAL A 44 -41.40 -31.61 5.55
C VAL A 44 -41.72 -32.00 4.10
N GLY A 45 -40.66 -32.20 3.30
CA GLY A 45 -40.68 -33.00 2.08
C GLY A 45 -39.57 -32.61 1.09
N ASP A 46 -38.54 -33.44 0.97
CA ASP A 46 -37.56 -33.39 -0.14
C ASP A 46 -38.04 -34.27 -1.32
N ALA A 47 -37.34 -34.16 -2.46
CA ALA A 47 -37.35 -35.07 -3.61
C ALA A 47 -38.62 -35.06 -4.50
N GLU A 48 -38.58 -35.41 -5.80
CA GLU A 48 -37.50 -35.38 -6.82
C GLU A 48 -38.18 -35.28 -8.22
N ASP A 49 -37.45 -35.60 -9.30
CA ASP A 49 -37.95 -36.01 -10.63
C ASP A 49 -38.61 -34.99 -11.58
N GLU A 50 -37.98 -34.85 -12.76
CA GLU A 50 -38.51 -35.08 -14.12
C GLU A 50 -39.82 -34.39 -14.64
N THR A 51 -40.00 -34.13 -15.95
CA THR A 51 -39.10 -34.19 -17.12
C THR A 51 -39.41 -33.07 -18.14
N SER A 52 -38.66 -33.09 -19.25
CA SER A 52 -38.59 -32.14 -20.36
C SER A 52 -39.82 -31.98 -21.27
N LEU A 53 -39.72 -30.96 -22.15
CA LEU A 53 -40.17 -30.86 -23.57
C LEU A 53 -41.44 -30.05 -23.95
N ALA A 54 -41.18 -29.16 -24.92
CA ALA A 54 -41.97 -28.82 -26.11
C ALA A 54 -43.39 -28.21 -26.00
N GLY A 55 -43.48 -26.95 -26.45
CA GLY A 55 -44.04 -26.71 -27.78
C GLY A 55 -45.40 -26.02 -27.90
N GLU A 56 -45.60 -25.42 -29.09
CA GLU A 56 -46.86 -24.89 -29.64
C GLU A 56 -47.48 -23.62 -29.01
N ILE A 57 -48.36 -22.88 -29.71
CA ILE A 57 -48.24 -22.21 -31.03
C ILE A 57 -49.42 -21.22 -31.16
N SER A 58 -49.19 -20.05 -31.80
CA SER A 58 -50.18 -19.14 -32.43
C SER A 58 -51.49 -18.76 -31.70
N HIS A 59 -51.73 -17.45 -31.56
CA HIS A 59 -52.81 -16.66 -32.23
C HIS A 59 -52.70 -15.19 -31.73
N GLY A 60 -53.03 -14.13 -32.46
CA GLY A 60 -53.39 -14.02 -33.89
C GLY A 60 -54.07 -12.67 -34.20
N GLY A 61 -53.45 -11.80 -35.01
CA GLY A 61 -54.05 -10.56 -35.55
C GLY A 61 -52.97 -9.56 -36.03
N ARG A 62 -52.85 -9.11 -37.28
CA ARG A 62 -53.79 -8.50 -38.27
C ARG A 62 -54.23 -7.07 -37.89
N VAL A 63 -54.07 -6.01 -38.72
CA VAL A 63 -53.38 -5.80 -40.02
C VAL A 63 -52.98 -4.30 -40.18
N TYR A 64 -52.13 -4.01 -41.17
CA TYR A 64 -51.86 -2.73 -41.86
C TYR A 64 -50.89 -1.72 -41.20
N GLY A 65 -50.00 -1.05 -41.96
CA GLY A 65 -49.66 -1.28 -43.37
C GLY A 65 -48.95 -0.09 -44.07
N PHE A 66 -48.15 -0.39 -45.10
CA PHE A 66 -47.49 0.54 -46.05
C PHE A 66 -46.44 1.53 -45.46
N SER A 67 -45.39 1.97 -46.19
CA SER A 67 -44.70 1.38 -47.36
C SER A 67 -43.41 2.16 -47.69
N ALA A 68 -42.51 1.54 -48.46
CA ALA A 68 -41.55 2.13 -49.42
C ALA A 68 -40.82 3.46 -49.06
N THR A 69 -39.52 3.53 -48.78
CA THR A 69 -38.31 3.15 -49.57
C THR A 69 -38.00 4.01 -50.82
N LEU A 70 -36.69 4.05 -51.15
CA LEU A 70 -36.04 4.40 -52.43
C LEU A 70 -35.46 5.82 -52.68
N ARG A 71 -34.12 5.81 -52.86
CA ARG A 71 -33.32 6.53 -53.89
C ARG A 71 -33.07 8.06 -53.75
N ALA A 72 -32.06 8.64 -54.41
CA ALA A 72 -30.70 8.16 -54.76
C ALA A 72 -29.85 9.29 -55.41
N LEU A 73 -28.53 9.24 -55.19
CA LEU A 73 -27.43 9.56 -56.14
C LEU A 73 -27.24 10.96 -56.77
N ARG A 74 -25.95 11.35 -56.81
CA ARG A 74 -25.30 12.44 -57.61
C ARG A 74 -25.56 13.87 -57.08
N ARG A 75 -24.55 14.76 -57.05
CA ARG A 75 -23.32 14.82 -57.87
C ARG A 75 -22.03 14.91 -57.02
N ALA A 76 -20.91 14.57 -57.66
CA ALA A 76 -19.55 14.82 -57.18
C ALA A 76 -18.83 15.84 -58.08
N VAL A 77 -17.77 16.46 -57.58
CA VAL A 77 -16.49 16.80 -58.24
C VAL A 77 -15.78 17.91 -57.42
N LEU A 78 -14.79 17.50 -56.62
CA LEU A 78 -13.42 18.05 -56.57
C LEU A 78 -12.60 17.30 -55.49
N LEU A 79 -11.32 17.10 -55.77
CA LEU A 79 -10.29 16.41 -54.97
C LEU A 79 -9.18 17.44 -54.62
N PRO A 80 -8.09 17.06 -53.91
CA PRO A 80 -7.99 16.28 -52.66
C PRO A 80 -7.03 16.92 -51.63
N LEU A 81 -7.19 16.71 -50.32
CA LEU A 81 -6.09 16.82 -49.32
C LEU A 81 -6.47 16.36 -47.89
N ALA A 82 -6.60 15.04 -47.67
CA ALA A 82 -6.63 14.42 -46.32
C ALA A 82 -6.54 12.88 -46.40
N ALA A 83 -5.34 12.32 -46.61
CA ALA A 83 -5.13 10.87 -46.72
C ALA A 83 -4.01 10.39 -45.78
N ALA A 84 -4.05 10.83 -44.51
CA ALA A 84 -3.04 10.49 -43.50
C ALA A 84 -3.55 10.54 -42.04
N LEU A 85 -4.81 10.16 -41.77
CA LEU A 85 -5.28 9.90 -40.40
C LEU A 85 -5.67 8.43 -40.20
N ILE A 86 -4.67 7.67 -39.75
CA ILE A 86 -4.74 6.74 -38.61
C ILE A 86 -6.05 5.92 -38.50
N LEU A 87 -6.00 4.69 -39.03
CA LEU A 87 -6.87 3.60 -38.59
C LEU A 87 -6.37 3.03 -37.26
N THR A 88 -6.58 3.76 -36.16
CA THR A 88 -6.56 3.14 -34.82
C THR A 88 -7.89 2.44 -34.60
N SER A 89 -7.85 1.12 -34.48
CA SER A 89 -9.00 0.36 -33.99
C SER A 89 -9.25 0.77 -32.54
N ALA A 90 -10.24 1.64 -32.32
CA ALA A 90 -10.68 2.02 -30.99
C ALA A 90 -11.12 0.76 -30.22
N ALA A 91 -10.29 0.31 -29.29
CA ALA A 91 -10.60 -0.75 -28.35
C ALA A 91 -11.64 -0.21 -27.36
N SER A 92 -12.91 -0.20 -27.77
CA SER A 92 -14.03 0.23 -26.95
C SER A 92 -14.15 -0.65 -25.72
N ALA A 93 -13.53 -0.22 -24.63
CA ALA A 93 -13.67 -0.81 -23.31
C ALA A 93 -15.14 -0.66 -22.87
N THR A 94 -15.95 -1.68 -23.18
CA THR A 94 -17.32 -1.75 -22.72
C THR A 94 -17.31 -1.79 -21.20
N LEU A 95 -18.07 -0.87 -20.58
CA LEU A 95 -18.23 -0.83 -19.12
C LEU A 95 -18.91 -2.14 -18.66
N GLN A 96 -18.10 -3.14 -18.31
CA GLN A 96 -18.59 -4.31 -17.61
C GLN A 96 -18.90 -3.89 -16.16
N PRO A 97 -20.17 -3.93 -15.71
CA PRO A 97 -20.47 -3.69 -14.30
C PRO A 97 -19.81 -4.81 -13.49
N ILE A 98 -18.94 -4.45 -12.55
CA ILE A 98 -18.17 -5.39 -11.73
C ILE A 98 -19.15 -6.14 -10.81
N ARG A 99 -19.64 -7.30 -11.28
CA ARG A 99 -20.45 -8.22 -10.48
C ARG A 99 -19.54 -8.91 -9.45
N ARG A 100 -19.36 -8.25 -8.30
CA ARG A 100 -18.72 -8.81 -7.12
C ARG A 100 -19.52 -10.03 -6.63
N SER A 101 -19.10 -11.22 -7.04
CA SER A 101 -19.77 -12.49 -6.75
C SER A 101 -19.27 -13.18 -5.47
N TYR A 102 -18.12 -12.76 -4.96
CA TYR A 102 -17.62 -13.17 -3.65
C TYR A 102 -18.20 -12.25 -2.57
N GLY A 103 -18.77 -12.84 -1.51
CA GLY A 103 -19.40 -12.09 -0.43
C GLY A 103 -18.40 -11.13 0.23
N GLU A 104 -18.69 -9.83 0.18
CA GLU A 104 -17.72 -8.80 0.54
C GLU A 104 -17.25 -8.93 1.99
N ARG A 105 -15.96 -9.24 2.17
CA ARG A 105 -15.22 -8.64 3.28
C ARG A 105 -15.21 -7.13 3.00
N SER A 106 -15.82 -6.33 3.87
CA SER A 106 -15.75 -4.87 3.77
C SER A 106 -14.51 -4.33 4.50
N LEU A 107 -13.69 -3.54 3.80
CA LEU A 107 -12.57 -2.82 4.42
C LEU A 107 -13.08 -2.08 5.67
N PRO A 108 -12.41 -2.16 6.83
CA PRO A 108 -12.83 -1.39 7.98
C PRO A 108 -12.70 0.10 7.65
N ARG A 109 -13.82 0.83 7.74
CA ARG A 109 -13.91 2.27 7.40
C ARG A 109 -14.41 3.05 8.62
N VAL A 110 -13.84 4.21 8.88
CA VAL A 110 -14.26 5.09 9.98
C VAL A 110 -14.77 6.41 9.42
N ARG A 111 -16.07 6.46 9.09
CA ARG A 111 -16.75 7.67 8.56
C ARG A 111 -17.02 8.70 9.66
N ALA A 112 -17.06 9.99 9.32
CA ALA A 112 -17.59 11.01 10.22
C ALA A 112 -19.08 10.77 10.53
N GLY A 113 -19.53 11.12 11.75
CA GLY A 113 -20.93 11.01 12.16
C GLY A 113 -21.12 10.55 13.61
N THR A 114 -22.35 10.13 13.93
CA THR A 114 -22.76 9.72 15.28
C THR A 114 -22.01 8.47 15.75
N LEU A 115 -21.05 8.65 16.67
CA LEU A 115 -20.23 7.56 17.21
C LEU A 115 -21.06 6.58 18.05
N LYS A 116 -21.66 5.58 17.38
CA LYS A 116 -22.45 4.50 17.97
C LYS A 116 -21.57 3.59 18.83
N ILE A 117 -21.42 3.94 20.11
CA ILE A 117 -20.76 3.10 21.13
C ILE A 117 -21.50 1.74 21.20
N PRO A 118 -20.86 0.60 20.93
CA PRO A 118 -21.51 -0.70 21.02
C PRO A 118 -22.06 -0.96 22.44
N SER A 119 -23.20 -1.65 22.53
CA SER A 119 -23.88 -1.93 23.80
C SER A 119 -22.98 -2.68 24.79
N ALA A 120 -22.16 -3.62 24.31
CA ALA A 120 -21.12 -4.30 25.09
C ALA A 120 -20.05 -3.32 25.61
N SER A 121 -19.55 -2.42 24.75
CA SER A 121 -18.49 -1.44 25.08
C SER A 121 -18.97 -0.29 25.99
N SER A 122 -20.29 -0.06 26.10
CA SER A 122 -20.90 1.04 26.87
C SER A 122 -20.49 1.13 28.35
N ARG A 123 -20.13 -0.02 28.95
CA ARG A 123 -19.65 -0.14 30.33
C ARG A 123 -18.15 0.17 30.45
N GLY A 124 -17.38 -0.10 29.41
CA GLY A 124 -15.92 -0.01 29.36
C GLY A 124 -15.35 1.40 29.26
N ARG A 125 -14.02 1.47 29.10
CA ARG A 125 -13.27 2.70 28.84
C ARG A 125 -12.89 2.75 27.36
N LEU A 126 -13.06 3.93 26.76
CA LEU A 126 -12.59 4.28 25.42
C LEU A 126 -11.34 5.16 25.57
N THR A 127 -10.44 5.11 24.59
CA THR A 127 -9.36 6.09 24.40
C THR A 127 -9.69 6.93 23.18
N VAL A 128 -9.56 8.25 23.30
CA VAL A 128 -9.76 9.23 22.22
C VAL A 128 -8.64 10.25 22.26
N LEU A 129 -8.37 10.92 21.13
CA LEU A 129 -7.63 12.18 21.12
C LEU A 129 -8.64 13.33 21.10
N VAL A 130 -8.23 14.48 21.65
CA VAL A 130 -9.05 15.68 21.80
C VAL A 130 -8.27 16.85 21.24
N GLY A 131 -8.79 17.46 20.19
CA GLY A 131 -8.33 18.74 19.66
C GLY A 131 -8.80 19.90 20.54
N LEU A 132 -7.95 20.92 20.66
CA LEU A 132 -8.18 22.14 21.41
C LEU A 132 -8.22 23.36 20.45
N ARG A 133 -8.23 24.58 21.00
CA ARG A 133 -8.52 25.82 20.25
C ARG A 133 -7.31 26.54 19.65
N LEU A 134 -6.08 26.22 20.05
CA LEU A 134 -4.89 26.93 19.54
C LEU A 134 -4.24 26.09 18.44
N PRO A 135 -3.69 26.70 17.38
CA PRO A 135 -2.92 25.94 16.41
C PRO A 135 -1.67 25.35 17.09
N PRO A 136 -1.27 24.11 16.79
CA PRO A 136 0.00 23.56 17.26
C PRO A 136 1.20 24.38 16.75
N LEU A 137 2.36 24.21 17.37
CA LEU A 137 3.54 25.04 17.08
C LEU A 137 3.93 25.05 15.58
N ALA A 138 3.85 23.91 14.88
CA ALA A 138 4.15 23.84 13.45
C ALA A 138 3.15 24.63 12.59
N ALA A 139 1.85 24.57 12.91
CA ALA A 139 0.83 25.36 12.22
C ALA A 139 0.92 26.86 12.56
N TYR A 140 1.27 27.22 13.79
CA TYR A 140 1.39 28.60 14.25
C TYR A 140 2.50 29.39 13.52
N ASN A 141 3.62 28.75 13.18
CA ASN A 141 4.78 29.48 12.65
C ASN A 141 4.51 30.11 11.27
N ARG A 142 3.63 29.53 10.46
CA ARG A 142 3.30 30.05 9.12
C ARG A 142 2.46 31.33 9.16
N THR A 143 1.65 31.58 10.20
CA THR A 143 0.73 32.75 10.21
C THR A 143 1.39 34.09 10.54
N LEU A 144 2.67 34.11 10.92
CA LEU A 144 3.48 35.32 11.13
C LEU A 144 4.61 35.51 10.11
N PHE A 145 5.04 34.46 9.42
CA PHE A 145 6.22 34.49 8.53
C PHE A 145 5.96 33.84 7.15
N ALA A 146 4.70 33.83 6.70
CA ALA A 146 4.22 33.16 5.49
C ALA A 146 5.05 33.40 4.22
N ALA A 147 5.65 34.59 4.07
CA ALA A 147 6.39 35.01 2.89
C ALA A 147 7.91 34.76 2.93
N ILE A 148 8.47 34.23 4.02
CA ILE A 148 9.94 34.11 4.22
C ILE A 148 10.36 32.76 4.84
N ALA A 149 9.45 32.03 5.51
CA ALA A 149 9.81 30.85 6.30
C ALA A 149 10.02 29.55 5.48
N THR A 150 11.06 29.48 4.65
CA THR A 150 11.63 28.21 4.15
C THR A 150 12.34 27.40 5.25
N SER A 151 12.63 28.04 6.40
CA SER A 151 13.36 27.43 7.51
C SER A 151 12.54 26.43 8.33
N ARG A 152 13.07 25.21 8.46
CA ARG A 152 12.68 24.16 9.42
C ARG A 152 12.42 24.68 10.85
N LEU A 153 11.44 24.08 11.52
CA LEU A 153 10.96 24.50 12.84
C LEU A 153 11.98 24.27 13.97
N ASN A 154 12.65 25.34 14.40
CA ASN A 154 13.46 25.31 15.63
C ASN A 154 12.59 25.41 16.89
N VAL A 155 12.10 24.27 17.38
CA VAL A 155 11.34 24.14 18.64
C VAL A 155 12.08 24.75 19.85
N GLY A 156 13.41 24.70 19.84
CA GLY A 156 14.26 25.25 20.89
C GLY A 156 14.38 26.78 20.90
N SER A 157 13.84 27.48 19.90
CA SER A 157 13.91 28.95 19.80
C SER A 157 13.15 29.66 20.93
N SER A 158 13.49 30.93 21.18
CA SER A 158 12.79 31.71 22.23
C SER A 158 11.32 31.96 21.91
N SER A 159 10.97 32.23 20.64
CA SER A 159 9.58 32.37 20.19
C SER A 159 8.81 31.05 20.34
N SER A 160 9.38 29.93 19.90
CA SER A 160 8.77 28.59 20.08
C SER A 160 8.55 28.26 21.55
N ARG A 161 9.53 28.50 22.42
CA ARG A 161 9.39 28.27 23.88
C ARG A 161 8.30 29.15 24.51
N ILE A 162 8.16 30.41 24.10
CA ILE A 162 7.07 31.30 24.54
C ILE A 162 5.71 30.77 24.07
N TYR A 163 5.59 30.32 22.82
CA TYR A 163 4.33 29.78 22.30
C TYR A 163 3.96 28.43 22.94
N LEU A 164 4.93 27.53 23.14
CA LEU A 164 4.75 26.29 23.90
C LEU A 164 4.30 26.55 25.35
N ALA A 165 4.78 27.63 25.99
CA ALA A 165 4.31 28.05 27.31
C ALA A 165 2.87 28.61 27.29
N ARG A 166 2.44 29.25 26.20
CA ARG A 166 1.04 29.64 25.96
C ARG A 166 0.14 28.41 25.79
N LEU A 167 0.52 27.48 24.91
CA LEU A 167 -0.17 26.19 24.72
C LEU A 167 -0.28 25.43 26.05
N ALA A 168 0.83 25.25 26.77
CA ALA A 168 0.84 24.57 28.07
C ALA A 168 -0.05 25.24 29.13
N ARG A 169 -0.28 26.57 29.05
CA ARG A 169 -1.19 27.29 29.94
C ARG A 169 -2.66 27.02 29.59
N ALA A 170 -3.02 27.13 28.31
CA ALA A 170 -4.36 26.78 27.82
C ALA A 170 -4.70 25.31 28.13
N GLN A 171 -3.74 24.42 27.92
CA GLN A 171 -3.85 22.99 28.20
C GLN A 171 -4.01 22.65 29.70
N ARG A 172 -3.47 23.47 30.62
CA ARG A 172 -3.75 23.32 32.05
C ARG A 172 -5.19 23.72 32.38
N ALA A 173 -5.71 24.79 31.79
CA ALA A 173 -7.12 25.19 31.96
C ALA A 173 -8.08 24.13 31.40
N ALA A 174 -7.84 23.64 30.17
CA ALA A 174 -8.62 22.57 29.54
C ALA A 174 -8.62 21.27 30.37
N ALA A 175 -7.46 20.86 30.89
CA ALA A 175 -7.37 19.69 31.76
C ALA A 175 -8.08 19.89 33.12
N ALA A 176 -8.11 21.11 33.65
CA ALA A 176 -8.86 21.44 34.86
C ALA A 176 -10.38 21.48 34.62
N GLU A 177 -10.84 21.89 33.44
CA GLU A 177 -12.25 21.76 33.01
C GLU A 177 -12.64 20.28 32.89
N LEU A 178 -11.85 19.49 32.17
CA LEU A 178 -12.02 18.04 32.04
C LEU A 178 -12.06 17.33 33.41
N GLY A 179 -11.15 17.69 34.32
CA GLY A 179 -11.10 17.12 35.67
C GLY A 179 -12.36 17.38 36.49
N ARG A 180 -12.95 18.58 36.37
CA ARG A 180 -14.24 18.94 37.02
C ARG A 180 -15.43 18.24 36.36
N ALA A 181 -15.44 18.10 35.04
CA ALA A 181 -16.57 17.51 34.32
C ALA A 181 -16.57 15.97 34.31
N ILE A 182 -15.39 15.35 34.23
CA ILE A 182 -15.19 13.91 34.11
C ILE A 182 -14.00 13.46 34.99
N PRO A 183 -14.14 13.40 36.34
CA PRO A 183 -13.05 13.03 37.25
C PRO A 183 -12.42 11.65 37.01
N SER A 184 -13.12 10.76 36.30
CA SER A 184 -12.68 9.42 35.90
C SER A 184 -11.95 9.38 34.55
N ALA A 185 -11.81 10.52 33.86
CA ALA A 185 -10.91 10.67 32.72
C ALA A 185 -9.45 10.58 33.18
N ARG A 186 -8.58 10.09 32.29
CA ARG A 186 -7.12 9.99 32.51
C ARG A 186 -6.43 10.38 31.21
N ILE A 187 -5.72 11.51 31.23
CA ILE A 187 -4.87 11.96 30.12
C ILE A 187 -3.64 11.04 30.07
N SER A 188 -3.35 10.47 28.89
CA SER A 188 -2.17 9.65 28.64
C SER A 188 -1.05 10.43 27.93
N TYR A 189 -1.39 11.27 26.95
CA TYR A 189 -0.45 12.13 26.23
C TYR A 189 -0.93 13.57 26.14
N ARG A 190 0.01 14.50 25.92
CA ARG A 190 -0.26 15.91 25.62
C ARG A 190 0.61 16.32 24.44
N TYR A 191 -0.04 16.78 23.38
CA TYR A 191 0.59 17.20 22.11
C TYR A 191 0.63 18.73 22.05
N ARG A 192 1.67 19.31 21.43
CA ARG A 192 1.81 20.77 21.25
C ARG A 192 2.43 21.19 19.91
N VAL A 193 3.02 20.27 19.17
CA VAL A 193 3.92 20.58 18.05
C VAL A 193 3.31 20.15 16.73
N VAL A 194 2.75 18.94 16.67
CA VAL A 194 2.02 18.42 15.50
C VAL A 194 0.50 18.38 15.69
N LEU A 195 0.02 18.58 16.92
CA LEU A 195 -1.39 18.65 17.30
C LEU A 195 -1.51 19.47 18.61
N ASP A 196 -2.53 20.33 18.80
CA ASP A 196 -2.83 20.91 20.13
C ASP A 196 -3.93 20.08 20.79
N GLY A 197 -3.54 19.22 21.75
CA GLY A 197 -4.50 18.27 22.26
C GLY A 197 -3.99 17.30 23.33
N PHE A 198 -4.90 16.42 23.74
CA PHE A 198 -4.61 15.31 24.65
C PHE A 198 -5.13 14.00 24.07
N ALA A 199 -4.37 12.92 24.26
CA ALA A 199 -4.98 11.61 24.31
C ALA A 199 -5.49 11.35 25.72
N LEU A 200 -6.71 10.82 25.85
CA LEU A 200 -7.29 10.50 27.14
C LEU A 200 -8.18 9.26 27.09
N SER A 201 -8.11 8.48 28.17
CA SER A 201 -9.03 7.39 28.43
C SER A 201 -10.19 7.88 29.30
N LEU A 202 -11.43 7.53 28.95
CA LEU A 202 -12.64 7.82 29.74
C LEU A 202 -13.69 6.71 29.60
N PRO A 203 -14.66 6.57 30.55
CA PRO A 203 -15.77 5.65 30.37
C PRO A 203 -16.62 6.05 29.15
N ALA A 204 -16.91 5.13 28.23
CA ALA A 204 -17.49 5.47 26.92
C ALA A 204 -18.76 6.33 27.01
N ARG A 205 -19.66 6.00 27.95
CA ARG A 205 -20.88 6.77 28.30
C ARG A 205 -20.66 8.23 28.77
N LYS A 206 -19.42 8.73 28.84
CA LYS A 206 -19.08 10.13 29.14
C LYS A 206 -18.62 10.93 27.92
N LEU A 207 -18.49 10.30 26.75
CA LEU A 207 -18.17 10.99 25.49
C LEU A 207 -19.12 12.16 25.15
N PRO A 208 -20.46 12.05 25.37
CA PRO A 208 -21.37 13.20 25.21
C PRO A 208 -21.11 14.39 26.13
N ARG A 209 -20.42 14.17 27.26
CA ARG A 209 -20.01 15.23 28.19
C ARG A 209 -18.63 15.80 27.83
N LEU A 210 -17.78 15.03 27.12
CA LEU A 210 -16.51 15.49 26.60
C LEU A 210 -16.72 16.46 25.42
N ALA A 211 -17.62 16.12 24.50
CA ALA A 211 -17.96 16.97 23.34
C ALA A 211 -18.59 18.33 23.70
N ARG A 212 -19.07 18.49 24.94
CA ARG A 212 -19.70 19.72 25.45
C ARG A 212 -18.78 20.57 26.33
N LEU A 213 -17.49 20.24 26.43
CA LEU A 213 -16.53 21.06 27.15
C LEU A 213 -16.09 22.24 26.28
N HIS A 214 -16.05 23.44 26.85
CA HIS A 214 -15.75 24.68 26.12
C HIS A 214 -14.34 24.65 25.49
N ALA A 215 -13.37 24.00 26.13
CA ALA A 215 -12.02 23.85 25.59
C ALA A 215 -11.90 22.88 24.40
N VAL A 216 -12.89 21.99 24.17
CA VAL A 216 -12.84 20.95 23.13
C VAL A 216 -13.35 21.52 21.81
N THR A 217 -12.53 21.41 20.75
CA THR A 217 -12.95 21.72 19.37
C THR A 217 -13.34 20.46 18.61
N LYS A 218 -12.65 19.35 18.87
CA LYS A 218 -12.74 18.13 18.07
C LYS A 218 -12.42 16.89 18.90
N ILE A 219 -13.02 15.76 18.56
CA ILE A 219 -12.72 14.45 19.18
C ILE A 219 -12.37 13.48 18.07
N TYR A 220 -11.23 12.81 18.21
CA TYR A 220 -10.70 11.83 17.27
C TYR A 220 -10.73 10.43 17.88
N PRO A 221 -11.11 9.38 17.12
CA PRO A 221 -11.03 8.00 17.57
C PRO A 221 -9.56 7.56 17.74
N SER A 222 -9.32 6.61 18.64
CA SER A 222 -8.04 5.90 18.71
C SER A 222 -8.10 4.67 17.81
N VAL A 223 -7.48 4.76 16.63
CA VAL A 223 -7.44 3.70 15.61
C VAL A 223 -6.18 2.83 15.80
N ARG A 224 -6.16 1.64 15.17
CA ARG A 224 -5.21 0.52 15.33
C ARG A 224 -4.43 0.30 14.02
N TYR A 225 -3.12 0.04 14.12
CA TYR A 225 -2.18 0.02 12.98
C TYR A 225 -1.26 -1.22 13.02
N ALA A 226 -0.80 -1.70 11.86
CA ALA A 226 0.07 -2.89 11.64
C ALA A 226 1.33 -2.57 10.76
N LEU A 227 2.11 -3.60 10.37
CA LEU A 227 3.47 -3.55 9.74
C LEU A 227 3.53 -4.30 8.38
N ASP A 228 4.52 -4.01 7.50
CA ASP A 228 4.73 -4.68 6.18
C ASP A 228 6.22 -5.12 5.91
N THR A 229 6.86 -4.86 4.73
CA THR A 229 8.32 -4.99 4.34
C THR A 229 8.61 -4.33 2.94
N ASN A 230 9.55 -4.55 1.95
CA ASN A 230 11.03 -4.85 1.85
C ASN A 230 11.93 -3.83 0.95
N ARG A 231 13.20 -4.06 0.48
CA ARG A 231 14.30 -3.13 -0.10
C ARG A 231 14.30 -2.67 -1.60
N SER A 232 15.27 -1.80 -2.00
CA SER A 232 15.71 -1.44 -3.38
C SER A 232 17.16 -0.99 -3.78
N PRO A 233 18.08 -0.46 -2.95
CA PRO A 233 18.91 0.75 -3.25
C PRO A 233 19.47 1.02 -4.67
N ALA A 234 20.03 0.04 -5.38
CA ALA A 234 20.58 0.26 -6.73
C ALA A 234 19.49 0.47 -7.81
N ILE A 235 18.29 -0.08 -7.61
CA ILE A 235 17.16 0.04 -8.56
C ILE A 235 16.66 1.48 -8.67
N ILE A 236 16.92 2.30 -7.65
CA ILE A 236 16.47 3.69 -7.58
C ILE A 236 17.59 4.70 -7.92
N GLY A 237 18.77 4.20 -8.33
CA GLY A 237 19.94 5.03 -8.64
C GLY A 237 20.59 5.71 -7.43
N ALA A 238 20.37 5.21 -6.21
CA ALA A 238 20.98 5.81 -5.01
C ALA A 238 22.51 5.68 -5.02
N ASP A 239 23.02 4.56 -5.50
CA ASP A 239 24.44 4.28 -5.71
C ASP A 239 25.04 5.13 -6.84
N GLU A 240 24.30 5.36 -7.91
CA GLU A 240 24.67 6.33 -8.95
C GLU A 240 24.79 7.75 -8.37
N LEU A 241 23.86 8.19 -7.50
CA LEU A 241 23.98 9.47 -6.82
C LEU A 241 25.22 9.51 -5.90
N TRP A 242 25.48 8.47 -5.11
CA TRP A 242 26.69 8.42 -4.26
C TRP A 242 27.98 8.48 -5.09
N ALA A 243 28.01 7.82 -6.25
CA ALA A 243 29.18 7.75 -7.12
C ALA A 243 29.44 9.06 -7.88
N SER A 244 28.37 9.74 -8.33
CA SER A 244 28.45 11.00 -9.07
C SER A 244 28.61 12.24 -8.19
N THR A 245 28.16 12.20 -6.93
CA THR A 245 28.14 13.39 -6.04
C THR A 245 28.99 13.26 -4.79
N GLY A 246 29.30 12.03 -4.35
CA GLY A 246 29.93 11.76 -3.06
C GLY A 246 28.99 11.85 -1.85
N ASP A 247 27.76 12.36 -1.99
CA ASP A 247 26.79 12.46 -0.89
C ASP A 247 26.22 11.09 -0.53
N ARG A 248 25.98 10.87 0.76
CA ARG A 248 25.47 9.63 1.37
C ARG A 248 24.50 9.90 2.54
N GLY A 249 24.08 11.16 2.72
CA GLY A 249 23.22 11.62 3.81
C GLY A 249 23.98 12.09 5.06
N ASP A 250 25.28 12.40 4.96
CA ASP A 250 26.07 12.90 6.09
C ASP A 250 25.43 14.16 6.70
N GLY A 251 25.17 14.14 8.01
CA GLY A 251 24.54 15.25 8.74
C GLY A 251 23.02 15.15 8.89
N VAL A 252 22.33 14.36 8.06
CA VAL A 252 20.87 14.22 8.05
C VAL A 252 20.41 13.13 9.02
N LYS A 253 19.19 13.23 9.56
CA LYS A 253 18.63 12.27 10.54
C LYS A 253 17.29 11.72 10.09
N ILE A 254 17.14 10.40 10.10
CA ILE A 254 15.90 9.70 9.76
C ILE A 254 15.26 9.14 11.04
N GLY A 255 14.04 9.58 11.33
CA GLY A 255 13.23 9.06 12.42
C GLY A 255 12.42 7.84 11.99
N ILE A 256 12.73 6.69 12.55
CA ILE A 256 12.05 5.41 12.29
C ILE A 256 10.98 5.18 13.36
N VAL A 257 9.71 5.22 12.97
CA VAL A 257 8.55 5.13 13.88
C VAL A 257 7.90 3.75 13.75
N ASP A 258 8.26 2.82 14.64
CA ASP A 258 8.24 1.39 14.30
C ASP A 258 8.13 0.45 15.53
N ASP A 259 8.46 -0.85 15.39
CA ASP A 259 8.52 -1.86 16.46
C ASP A 259 9.85 -1.86 17.24
N GLY A 260 10.87 -1.11 16.79
CA GLY A 260 12.14 -0.87 17.46
C GLY A 260 13.36 -1.02 16.53
N ILE A 261 14.54 -0.54 16.94
CA ILE A 261 15.82 -0.79 16.25
C ILE A 261 16.78 -1.48 17.22
N ASP A 262 17.37 -2.60 16.82
CA ASP A 262 18.55 -3.18 17.48
C ASP A 262 19.84 -2.47 17.07
N GLN A 263 20.27 -1.49 17.86
CA GLN A 263 21.50 -0.73 17.63
C GLN A 263 22.81 -1.54 17.84
N THR A 264 22.71 -2.85 18.09
CA THR A 264 23.87 -3.76 18.16
C THR A 264 24.06 -4.59 16.89
N ASN A 265 23.14 -4.52 15.93
CA ASN A 265 23.29 -5.16 14.62
C ASN A 265 24.49 -4.55 13.85
N PRO A 266 25.35 -5.35 13.19
CA PRO A 266 26.55 -4.87 12.50
C PRO A 266 26.27 -3.89 11.34
N TYR A 267 25.03 -3.77 10.88
CA TYR A 267 24.61 -2.79 9.87
C TYR A 267 24.41 -1.37 10.43
N PHE A 268 24.53 -1.20 11.76
CA PHE A 268 24.50 0.09 12.45
C PHE A 268 25.78 0.32 13.26
N SER A 269 26.92 0.06 12.63
CA SER A 269 28.23 0.22 13.23
C SER A 269 28.47 1.67 13.67
N PRO A 270 29.01 1.91 14.89
CA PRO A 270 29.40 3.25 15.30
C PRO A 270 30.70 3.73 14.62
N ALA A 271 31.35 2.89 13.80
CA ALA A 271 32.61 3.21 13.14
C ALA A 271 32.43 4.36 12.12
N GLY A 272 33.29 5.39 12.20
CA GLY A 272 33.17 6.57 11.34
C GLY A 272 31.98 7.48 11.67
N PHE A 273 31.31 7.28 12.81
CA PHE A 273 30.27 8.15 13.32
C PHE A 273 30.69 8.82 14.64
N SER A 274 30.02 9.91 14.97
CA SER A 274 30.07 10.58 16.27
C SER A 274 28.68 11.14 16.58
N TYR A 275 28.35 11.26 17.86
CA TYR A 275 27.08 11.87 18.23
C TYR A 275 27.04 13.35 17.83
N PRO A 276 26.00 13.82 17.12
CA PRO A 276 25.82 15.24 16.86
C PRO A 276 25.53 16.00 18.16
N VAL A 277 25.75 17.31 18.15
CA VAL A 277 25.59 18.17 19.34
C VAL A 277 24.18 18.03 19.94
N GLY A 278 24.12 17.65 21.22
CA GLY A 278 22.86 17.45 21.95
C GLY A 278 22.26 16.04 21.83
N PHE A 279 23.05 15.04 21.47
CA PHE A 279 22.71 13.60 21.43
C PHE A 279 23.75 12.77 22.22
N PRO A 280 23.47 11.52 22.63
CA PRO A 280 22.24 10.74 22.41
C PRO A 280 21.01 11.27 23.15
N ARG A 281 19.82 10.80 22.76
CA ARG A 281 18.55 11.17 23.41
C ARG A 281 17.64 9.97 23.71
N GLY A 282 16.79 10.14 24.72
CA GLY A 282 15.90 9.10 25.20
C GLY A 282 16.64 8.11 26.12
N ALA A 283 16.40 6.81 25.96
CA ALA A 283 17.02 5.77 26.77
C ALA A 283 18.38 5.37 26.19
N THR A 284 19.43 6.08 26.59
CA THR A 284 20.79 6.04 26.01
C THR A 284 21.50 4.68 26.04
N LYS A 285 20.97 3.68 26.76
CA LYS A 285 21.43 2.27 26.67
C LYS A 285 21.11 1.64 25.29
N PHE A 286 20.10 2.17 24.60
CA PHE A 286 19.63 1.70 23.30
C PHE A 286 20.05 2.64 22.15
N THR A 287 21.11 3.43 22.36
CA THR A 287 21.68 4.33 21.35
C THR A 287 23.17 4.05 21.12
N ASN A 288 23.63 4.29 19.91
CA ASN A 288 25.06 4.35 19.56
C ASN A 288 25.29 5.58 18.64
N PRO A 289 26.54 5.95 18.29
CA PRO A 289 26.82 7.06 17.37
C PRO A 289 26.09 7.06 16.01
N LYS A 290 25.54 5.93 15.56
CA LYS A 290 24.67 5.79 14.38
C LYS A 290 23.18 5.96 14.73
N VAL A 291 22.70 5.22 15.75
CA VAL A 291 21.31 5.27 16.26
C VAL A 291 21.26 6.22 17.46
N ILE A 292 21.06 7.51 17.20
CA ILE A 292 21.28 8.61 18.15
C ILE A 292 20.09 8.93 19.06
N VAL A 293 18.90 8.40 18.77
CA VAL A 293 17.70 8.51 19.63
C VAL A 293 17.12 7.13 19.88
N ALA A 294 16.65 6.86 21.11
CA ALA A 294 15.85 5.68 21.42
C ALA A 294 14.69 6.00 22.39
N ARG A 295 13.45 5.88 21.92
CA ARG A 295 12.22 6.15 22.67
C ARG A 295 11.20 5.02 22.49
N ALA A 296 10.31 4.88 23.46
CA ALA A 296 9.17 3.97 23.40
C ALA A 296 7.89 4.68 23.85
N PHE A 297 6.80 4.41 23.14
CA PHE A 297 5.48 5.00 23.37
C PHE A 297 4.52 3.87 23.75
N PRO A 298 4.42 3.49 25.04
CA PRO A 298 3.69 2.31 25.47
C PRO A 298 2.19 2.40 25.12
N GLY A 299 1.70 1.34 24.50
CA GLY A 299 0.31 1.11 24.13
C GLY A 299 -0.59 0.66 25.29
N PRO A 300 -1.92 0.60 25.09
CA PRO A 300 -2.81 0.00 26.07
C PRO A 300 -2.44 -1.48 26.30
N GLY A 301 -2.17 -1.86 27.54
CA GLY A 301 -1.84 -3.24 27.89
C GLY A 301 -0.42 -3.73 27.54
N SER A 302 0.47 -2.86 27.05
CA SER A 302 1.84 -3.20 26.56
C SER A 302 2.84 -3.74 27.61
N GLY A 303 2.38 -4.10 28.81
CA GLY A 303 3.22 -4.59 29.91
C GLY A 303 4.36 -3.65 30.33
N ALA A 304 5.47 -4.25 30.77
CA ALA A 304 6.74 -3.56 30.96
C ALA A 304 7.55 -3.51 29.65
N GLN A 305 7.36 -4.50 28.80
CA GLN A 305 8.05 -4.73 27.52
C GLN A 305 7.86 -3.56 26.55
N GLY A 306 6.66 -3.00 26.45
CA GLY A 306 6.37 -1.83 25.63
C GLY A 306 6.92 -0.49 26.14
N ARG A 307 7.63 -0.49 27.29
CA ARG A 307 8.40 0.66 27.76
C ARG A 307 9.87 0.64 27.30
N LEU A 308 10.32 -0.46 26.70
CA LEU A 308 11.65 -0.60 26.13
C LEU A 308 11.65 -0.14 24.67
N PRO A 309 12.60 0.70 24.19
CA PRO A 309 12.74 1.04 22.78
C PRO A 309 13.12 -0.14 21.88
N LEU A 310 13.59 -1.24 22.48
CA LEU A 310 13.90 -2.50 21.85
C LEU A 310 13.37 -3.62 22.74
N TYR A 311 12.58 -4.53 22.19
CA TYR A 311 12.19 -5.78 22.84
C TYR A 311 12.47 -6.92 21.87
N ARG A 312 13.52 -7.70 22.14
CA ARG A 312 14.19 -8.50 21.09
C ARG A 312 13.28 -9.52 20.40
N GLN A 313 12.27 -10.00 21.09
CA GLN A 313 11.26 -10.94 20.57
C GLN A 313 10.20 -10.29 19.66
N ALA A 314 10.15 -8.96 19.55
CA ALA A 314 9.22 -8.20 18.70
C ALA A 314 9.69 -6.74 18.49
N SER A 315 10.86 -6.63 17.85
CA SER A 315 11.47 -5.39 17.35
C SER A 315 12.25 -5.64 16.05
N PHE A 316 11.77 -6.61 15.26
CA PHE A 316 12.50 -7.16 14.11
C PHE A 316 12.31 -6.31 12.85
N HIS A 317 11.12 -5.72 12.69
CA HIS A 317 10.74 -5.00 11.49
C HIS A 317 11.41 -3.62 11.41
N GLY A 318 11.40 -2.84 12.49
CA GLY A 318 12.01 -1.51 12.53
C GLY A 318 13.54 -1.56 12.44
N THR A 319 14.15 -2.65 12.89
CA THR A 319 15.56 -2.97 12.66
C THR A 319 15.85 -3.15 11.17
N HIS A 320 14.91 -3.75 10.43
CA HIS A 320 15.00 -3.99 9.00
C HIS A 320 14.77 -2.71 8.17
N VAL A 321 13.71 -1.97 8.49
CA VAL A 321 13.39 -0.61 7.98
C VAL A 321 14.59 0.33 8.14
N ALA A 322 15.21 0.36 9.33
CA ALA A 322 16.35 1.22 9.62
C ALA A 322 17.59 0.87 8.79
N GLY A 323 17.85 -0.43 8.57
CA GLY A 323 18.95 -0.92 7.74
C GLY A 323 18.79 -0.54 6.27
N ILE A 324 17.55 -0.31 5.85
CA ILE A 324 17.21 0.10 4.49
C ILE A 324 17.33 1.61 4.32
N ALA A 325 16.81 2.38 5.27
CA ALA A 325 16.92 3.83 5.26
C ALA A 325 18.39 4.28 5.30
N ALA A 326 19.19 3.69 6.20
CA ALA A 326 20.54 4.16 6.50
C ALA A 326 21.52 3.09 7.01
N GLY A 327 21.33 1.80 6.72
CA GLY A 327 22.34 0.78 7.06
C GLY A 327 23.71 1.09 6.42
N ASP A 328 24.80 0.77 7.11
CA ASP A 328 26.14 1.19 6.71
C ASP A 328 26.61 0.53 5.41
N ALA A 329 27.33 1.30 4.58
CA ALA A 329 27.80 0.84 3.28
C ALA A 329 29.02 -0.11 3.41
N GLY A 330 28.97 -1.23 2.69
CA GLY A 330 30.03 -2.25 2.68
C GLY A 330 29.81 -3.41 3.66
N THR A 331 28.69 -3.44 4.39
CA THR A 331 28.37 -4.52 5.33
C THR A 331 28.22 -5.88 4.62
N THR A 332 28.56 -6.96 5.31
CA THR A 332 28.27 -8.33 4.87
C THR A 332 27.20 -8.94 5.77
N ALA A 333 26.15 -9.49 5.17
CA ALA A 333 25.24 -10.40 5.83
C ALA A 333 25.81 -11.83 5.73
N PRO A 334 25.88 -12.60 6.83
CA PRO A 334 26.14 -14.04 6.78
C PRO A 334 24.94 -14.74 6.10
N ALA A 335 25.14 -15.93 5.54
CA ALA A 335 24.04 -16.74 5.01
C ALA A 335 23.00 -17.06 6.11
N GLY A 336 21.72 -16.79 5.82
CA GLY A 336 20.59 -17.12 6.66
C GLY A 336 19.74 -18.28 6.10
N PRO A 337 18.58 -18.57 6.72
CA PRO A 337 17.66 -19.61 6.24
C PRO A 337 17.06 -19.32 4.85
N ASP A 338 17.05 -18.04 4.46
CA ASP A 338 16.34 -17.44 3.33
C ASP A 338 17.28 -16.72 2.33
N HIS A 339 18.59 -16.68 2.57
CA HIS A 339 19.57 -16.03 1.68
C HIS A 339 21.00 -16.58 1.85
N PRO A 340 21.84 -16.62 0.81
CA PRO A 340 23.27 -16.90 0.94
C PRO A 340 24.05 -15.68 1.46
N THR A 341 25.32 -15.83 1.83
CA THR A 341 26.17 -14.72 2.31
C THR A 341 26.31 -13.61 1.26
N ILE A 342 25.73 -12.43 1.51
CA ILE A 342 25.83 -11.27 0.60
C ILE A 342 26.75 -10.21 1.21
N SER A 343 27.73 -9.73 0.43
CA SER A 343 28.67 -8.68 0.82
C SER A 343 28.42 -7.38 0.04
N GLY A 344 28.88 -6.24 0.59
CA GLY A 344 28.71 -4.93 -0.06
C GLY A 344 27.35 -4.27 0.19
N LEU A 345 26.61 -4.72 1.22
CA LEU A 345 25.31 -4.18 1.58
C LEU A 345 25.40 -2.70 1.98
N SER A 346 24.34 -1.94 1.68
CA SER A 346 24.17 -0.53 2.05
C SER A 346 22.69 -0.19 2.16
N GLY A 347 22.34 0.71 3.08
CA GLY A 347 21.07 1.46 3.02
C GLY A 347 21.15 2.59 1.98
N VAL A 348 20.06 3.32 1.77
CA VAL A 348 19.98 4.40 0.77
C VAL A 348 20.73 5.66 1.20
N ALA A 349 20.65 6.04 2.47
CA ALA A 349 21.44 7.13 3.06
C ALA A 349 22.42 6.56 4.10
N PRO A 350 23.47 5.80 3.70
CA PRO A 350 24.31 5.04 4.62
C PRO A 350 25.15 5.91 5.57
N ARG A 351 25.11 7.24 5.43
CA ARG A 351 25.75 8.20 6.33
C ARG A 351 24.79 9.08 7.12
N ALA A 352 23.48 8.90 6.94
CA ALA A 352 22.49 9.48 7.83
C ALA A 352 22.51 8.83 9.23
N TRP A 353 22.09 9.62 10.23
CA TRP A 353 21.82 9.14 11.58
C TRP A 353 20.39 8.59 11.71
N LEU A 354 20.18 7.66 12.62
CA LEU A 354 18.90 7.01 12.90
C LEU A 354 18.32 7.42 14.25
N GLY A 355 17.00 7.59 14.33
CA GLY A 355 16.27 7.71 15.59
C GLY A 355 15.20 6.63 15.72
N ASN A 356 15.26 5.83 16.78
CA ASN A 356 14.28 4.79 17.13
C ASN A 356 13.12 5.40 17.95
N TYR A 357 11.90 5.33 17.40
CA TYR A 357 10.66 5.78 18.03
C TYR A 357 9.62 4.65 18.09
N ARG A 358 9.80 3.71 19.03
CA ARG A 358 8.97 2.50 19.09
C ARG A 358 7.51 2.75 19.48
N VAL A 359 6.58 2.46 18.57
CA VAL A 359 5.11 2.57 18.75
C VAL A 359 4.37 1.25 18.64
N PHE A 360 4.88 0.27 17.88
CA PHE A 360 4.27 -1.06 17.77
C PHE A 360 4.70 -1.91 18.97
N ASN A 361 3.83 -1.95 19.98
CA ASN A 361 4.13 -2.59 21.25
C ASN A 361 2.90 -3.05 22.07
N THR A 362 1.67 -2.93 21.54
CA THR A 362 0.49 -3.58 22.15
C THR A 362 0.37 -5.02 21.61
N PRO A 363 0.53 -6.06 22.45
CA PRO A 363 0.47 -7.45 21.98
C PRO A 363 -0.95 -7.84 21.53
N THR A 364 -1.01 -8.62 20.45
CA THR A 364 -2.22 -9.26 19.92
C THR A 364 -1.96 -10.76 19.70
N PRO A 365 -2.97 -11.58 19.36
CA PRO A 365 -2.77 -12.98 19.00
C PRO A 365 -1.90 -13.21 17.74
N THR A 366 -1.63 -12.16 16.95
CA THR A 366 -0.96 -12.26 15.64
C THR A 366 0.25 -11.33 15.49
N GLY A 367 0.67 -10.62 16.55
CA GLY A 367 1.77 -9.66 16.48
C GLY A 367 1.64 -8.52 17.49
N TYR A 368 2.05 -7.31 17.10
CA TYR A 368 2.00 -6.11 17.93
C TYR A 368 1.42 -4.92 17.17
N ASP A 369 0.40 -4.29 17.74
CA ASP A 369 -0.24 -3.10 17.16
C ASP A 369 0.39 -1.80 17.69
N ALA A 370 0.28 -0.75 16.87
CA ALA A 370 0.35 0.64 17.30
C ALA A 370 -1.06 1.28 17.32
N PHE A 371 -1.20 2.41 18.01
CA PHE A 371 -2.45 3.18 18.06
C PHE A 371 -2.20 4.67 17.81
N THR A 372 -3.21 5.37 17.27
CA THR A 372 -3.17 6.82 16.96
C THR A 372 -2.48 7.68 18.05
N PRO A 373 -2.76 7.52 19.37
CA PRO A 373 -2.12 8.33 20.39
C PRO A 373 -0.59 8.17 20.49
N GLN A 374 -0.09 6.96 20.27
CA GLN A 374 1.32 6.60 20.33
C GLN A 374 2.05 7.10 19.08
N ILE A 375 1.44 6.95 17.90
CA ILE A 375 2.00 7.41 16.62
C ILE A 375 2.13 8.93 16.59
N VAL A 376 1.08 9.68 16.99
CA VAL A 376 1.15 11.15 17.11
C VAL A 376 2.19 11.59 18.16
N ALA A 377 2.39 10.82 19.24
CA ALA A 377 3.43 11.11 20.23
C ALA A 377 4.85 10.87 19.69
N ALA A 378 5.04 9.86 18.83
CA ALA A 378 6.28 9.59 18.14
C ALA A 378 6.61 10.66 17.08
N PHE A 379 5.64 11.05 16.25
CA PHE A 379 5.80 12.13 15.28
C PHE A 379 6.15 13.47 15.98
N GLU A 380 5.45 13.81 17.05
CA GLU A 380 5.82 14.97 17.89
C GLU A 380 7.25 14.85 18.44
N SER A 381 7.66 13.66 18.89
CA SER A 381 9.00 13.45 19.45
C SER A 381 10.10 13.55 18.39
N ALA A 382 9.88 13.03 17.19
CA ALA A 382 10.82 13.10 16.07
C ALA A 382 11.03 14.55 15.59
N VAL A 383 9.96 15.35 15.48
CA VAL A 383 10.07 16.80 15.21
C VAL A 383 10.81 17.52 16.37
N ASN A 384 10.50 17.20 17.63
CA ASN A 384 11.15 17.80 18.81
C ASN A 384 12.65 17.46 18.94
N ASP A 385 13.06 16.27 18.52
CA ASP A 385 14.47 15.87 18.48
C ASP A 385 15.20 16.36 17.23
N GLY A 386 14.48 16.94 16.26
CA GLY A 386 15.05 17.41 15.02
C GLY A 386 15.51 16.25 14.13
N MET A 387 14.62 15.30 13.85
CA MET A 387 14.71 14.42 12.68
C MET A 387 14.34 15.22 11.42
N ASP A 388 14.94 14.88 10.28
CA ASP A 388 14.83 15.59 8.99
C ASP A 388 13.80 14.91 8.10
N VAL A 389 13.80 13.58 8.15
CA VAL A 389 12.79 12.71 7.53
C VAL A 389 12.15 11.86 8.62
N ILE A 390 10.84 11.62 8.54
CA ILE A 390 10.14 10.61 9.32
C ILE A 390 9.69 9.52 8.37
N ASN A 391 10.08 8.29 8.71
CA ASN A 391 9.63 7.08 8.07
C ASN A 391 8.58 6.40 8.96
N PHE A 392 7.35 6.24 8.46
CA PHE A 392 6.30 5.46 9.12
C PHE A 392 5.92 4.23 8.29
N SER A 393 6.50 3.11 8.70
CA SER A 393 6.36 1.80 8.08
C SER A 393 5.19 1.06 8.72
N GLY A 394 3.97 1.49 8.41
CA GLY A 394 2.78 0.82 8.89
C GLY A 394 1.47 1.47 8.48
N GLY A 395 0.44 0.64 8.34
CA GLY A 395 -0.88 1.02 7.86
C GLY A 395 -1.98 0.82 8.90
N GLY A 396 -3.05 1.61 8.77
CA GLY A 396 -4.30 1.46 9.48
C GLY A 396 -5.50 1.65 8.53
N PRO A 397 -6.71 1.26 8.97
CA PRO A 397 -7.91 1.34 8.15
C PRO A 397 -8.20 2.78 7.68
N GLN A 398 -8.85 2.94 6.52
CA GLN A 398 -9.21 4.26 6.04
C GLN A 398 -10.18 4.97 7.00
N VAL A 399 -9.71 6.09 7.54
CA VAL A 399 -10.47 7.03 8.34
C VAL A 399 -10.84 8.21 7.45
N ASP A 400 -12.06 8.70 7.62
CA ASP A 400 -12.51 9.97 7.06
C ASP A 400 -11.50 11.08 7.41
N PRO A 401 -10.95 11.84 6.45
CA PRO A 401 -9.97 12.88 6.72
C PRO A 401 -10.45 13.95 7.71
N LEU A 402 -11.77 14.18 7.83
CA LEU A 402 -12.33 15.06 8.85
C LEU A 402 -12.27 14.45 10.25
N SER A 403 -12.17 13.13 10.36
CA SER A 403 -12.13 12.36 11.62
C SER A 403 -10.76 11.72 11.93
N ASP A 404 -9.71 11.96 11.14
CA ASP A 404 -8.37 11.43 11.40
C ASP A 404 -7.43 12.47 12.05
N ALA A 405 -6.82 12.09 13.17
CA ALA A 405 -5.80 12.89 13.84
C ALA A 405 -4.42 12.79 13.19
N LEU A 406 -4.14 11.70 12.45
CA LEU A 406 -2.85 11.50 11.80
C LEU A 406 -2.74 12.26 10.48
N VAL A 407 -3.85 12.50 9.76
CA VAL A 407 -3.86 13.43 8.61
C VAL A 407 -3.47 14.84 9.07
N GLU A 408 -4.02 15.32 10.19
CA GLU A 408 -3.60 16.61 10.79
C GLU A 408 -2.13 16.57 11.26
N ALA A 409 -1.71 15.49 11.93
CA ALA A 409 -0.33 15.36 12.43
C ALA A 409 0.71 15.30 11.31
N VAL A 410 0.47 14.57 10.22
CA VAL A 410 1.36 14.46 9.06
C VAL A 410 1.50 15.81 8.35
N ARG A 411 0.39 16.52 8.13
CA ARG A 411 0.42 17.90 7.62
C ARG A 411 1.25 18.83 8.50
N ASN A 412 1.21 18.64 9.82
CA ASN A 412 2.00 19.41 10.76
C ASN A 412 3.46 18.94 10.91
N VAL A 413 3.79 17.70 10.52
CA VAL A 413 5.18 17.25 10.30
C VAL A 413 5.77 17.96 9.08
N ALA A 414 5.04 17.98 7.96
CA ALA A 414 5.46 18.72 6.75
C ALA A 414 5.62 20.23 7.02
N ASN A 415 4.64 20.87 7.69
CA ASN A 415 4.74 22.28 8.12
C ASN A 415 5.91 22.56 9.11
N ALA A 416 6.48 21.54 9.75
CA ALA A 416 7.65 21.69 10.60
C ALA A 416 8.98 21.66 9.82
N GLY A 417 8.96 21.44 8.50
CA GLY A 417 10.15 21.23 7.68
C GLY A 417 10.76 19.85 7.90
N VAL A 418 9.92 18.82 8.00
CA VAL A 418 10.31 17.41 8.16
C VAL A 418 9.52 16.60 7.14
N VAL A 419 10.20 15.74 6.37
CA VAL A 419 9.57 14.98 5.26
C VAL A 419 8.85 13.73 5.81
N PRO A 420 7.53 13.57 5.65
CA PRO A 420 6.81 12.39 6.13
C PRO A 420 6.62 11.36 5.02
N VAL A 421 7.34 10.24 5.11
CA VAL A 421 7.30 9.14 4.14
C VAL A 421 6.62 7.93 4.79
N ILE A 422 5.59 7.39 4.12
CA ILE A 422 4.59 6.50 4.73
C ILE A 422 4.22 5.35 3.79
N ALA A 423 4.03 4.15 4.35
CA ALA A 423 3.56 2.98 3.60
C ALA A 423 2.17 3.19 2.96
N ALA A 424 1.93 2.59 1.79
CA ALA A 424 0.57 2.48 1.24
C ALA A 424 -0.26 1.38 1.92
N GLY A 425 0.39 0.32 2.41
CA GLY A 425 -0.23 -0.91 2.94
C GLY A 425 -0.08 -2.12 2.00
N ASN A 426 -0.39 -3.31 2.49
CA ASN A 426 -0.29 -4.59 1.77
C ASN A 426 -1.67 -5.21 1.44
N ASP A 427 -2.71 -4.40 1.36
CA ASP A 427 -4.12 -4.82 1.36
C ASP A 427 -4.71 -5.08 -0.05
N ARG A 428 -4.00 -4.83 -1.16
CA ARG A 428 -4.62 -4.95 -2.51
C ARG A 428 -5.08 -6.35 -2.86
N ASP A 429 -4.41 -7.37 -2.34
CA ASP A 429 -4.68 -8.78 -2.64
C ASP A 429 -5.97 -9.32 -1.99
N ASP A 430 -6.34 -8.77 -0.82
CA ASP A 430 -7.56 -9.12 -0.07
C ASP A 430 -8.76 -8.21 -0.44
N TRP A 431 -8.51 -6.95 -0.83
CA TRP A 431 -9.55 -5.92 -0.91
C TRP A 431 -9.61 -5.13 -2.25
N GLY A 432 -8.61 -5.26 -3.13
CA GLY A 432 -8.59 -4.62 -4.45
C GLY A 432 -8.19 -3.15 -4.45
N LEU A 433 -8.74 -2.36 -5.38
CA LEU A 433 -8.55 -0.90 -5.44
C LEU A 433 -9.26 -0.20 -4.26
N GLY A 434 -8.70 0.92 -3.79
CA GLY A 434 -9.15 1.59 -2.56
C GLY A 434 -8.63 0.95 -1.27
N SER A 435 -7.55 0.17 -1.35
CA SER A 435 -6.87 -0.50 -0.22
C SER A 435 -5.83 0.38 0.49
N VAL A 436 -5.48 1.55 -0.03
CA VAL A 436 -4.49 2.47 0.59
C VAL A 436 -4.88 2.91 2.01
N GLY A 437 -4.00 2.71 2.98
CA GLY A 437 -4.26 2.93 4.40
C GLY A 437 -4.06 4.37 4.89
N SER A 438 -4.65 4.68 6.05
CA SER A 438 -4.18 5.80 6.87
C SER A 438 -2.83 5.42 7.51
N PRO A 439 -1.86 6.33 7.66
CA PRO A 439 -1.89 7.75 7.29
C PRO A 439 -1.30 8.07 5.91
N GLY A 440 -1.01 7.06 5.08
CA GLY A 440 -0.55 7.25 3.69
C GLY A 440 -1.54 8.07 2.84
N THR A 441 -2.83 8.00 3.14
CA THR A 441 -3.89 8.84 2.54
C THR A 441 -3.74 10.35 2.77
N ALA A 442 -2.89 10.83 3.70
CA ALA A 442 -2.70 12.26 3.94
C ALA A 442 -2.06 12.98 2.73
N PRO A 443 -2.57 14.14 2.26
CA PRO A 443 -2.02 14.82 1.08
C PRO A 443 -0.54 15.20 1.21
N ASP A 444 -0.12 15.64 2.40
CA ASP A 444 1.25 16.03 2.72
C ASP A 444 2.21 14.83 2.92
N ALA A 445 1.70 13.59 3.00
CA ALA A 445 2.53 12.38 3.02
C ALA A 445 3.16 12.11 1.65
N ILE A 446 4.35 11.50 1.65
CA ILE A 446 4.84 10.73 0.50
C ILE A 446 4.44 9.26 0.74
N SER A 447 3.36 8.81 0.12
CA SER A 447 2.81 7.46 0.25
C SER A 447 3.45 6.52 -0.77
N VAL A 448 3.98 5.38 -0.31
CA VAL A 448 4.90 4.56 -1.11
C VAL A 448 4.30 3.19 -1.47
N ALA A 449 4.20 2.92 -2.76
CA ALA A 449 3.88 1.62 -3.34
C ALA A 449 5.10 0.68 -3.38
N ALA A 450 4.86 -0.62 -3.53
CA ALA A 450 5.90 -1.64 -3.63
C ALA A 450 6.03 -2.19 -5.06
N VAL A 451 7.27 -2.30 -5.54
CA VAL A 451 7.62 -3.05 -6.76
C VAL A 451 8.59 -4.21 -6.49
N SER A 452 8.73 -5.11 -7.46
CA SER A 452 9.75 -6.16 -7.48
C SER A 452 11.19 -5.62 -7.49
N ASN A 453 12.08 -6.37 -6.85
CA ASN A 453 13.52 -6.25 -6.97
C ASN A 453 14.03 -6.78 -8.34
N SER A 454 15.31 -6.59 -8.66
CA SER A 454 15.98 -7.16 -9.85
C SER A 454 16.40 -8.62 -9.66
N HIS A 455 16.46 -9.08 -8.41
CA HIS A 455 16.75 -10.46 -8.02
C HIS A 455 15.73 -10.96 -6.99
N VAL A 456 15.75 -12.27 -6.77
CA VAL A 456 15.02 -12.92 -5.66
C VAL A 456 15.95 -13.86 -4.91
N PHE A 457 15.59 -14.18 -3.66
CA PHE A 457 16.30 -15.21 -2.89
C PHE A 457 15.43 -16.46 -2.83
N ALA A 458 15.80 -17.49 -3.59
CA ALA A 458 14.97 -18.68 -3.71
C ALA A 458 15.78 -19.95 -4.03
N PRO A 459 15.22 -21.15 -3.74
CA PRO A 459 15.50 -22.35 -4.50
C PRO A 459 15.20 -22.15 -5.99
N SER A 460 15.70 -23.04 -6.85
CA SER A 460 15.44 -22.95 -8.30
C SER A 460 14.99 -24.27 -8.93
N LEU A 461 14.28 -24.12 -10.04
CA LEU A 461 13.81 -25.16 -10.95
C LEU A 461 14.59 -25.03 -12.28
N SER A 462 15.19 -26.13 -12.73
CA SER A 462 15.99 -26.19 -13.96
C SER A 462 15.46 -27.25 -14.91
N VAL A 463 15.11 -26.88 -16.14
CA VAL A 463 14.83 -27.84 -17.23
C VAL A 463 16.16 -28.42 -17.73
N THR A 464 16.33 -29.74 -17.62
CA THR A 464 17.65 -30.38 -17.76
C THR A 464 17.99 -30.80 -19.19
N THR A 465 17.02 -30.89 -20.11
CA THR A 465 17.28 -31.21 -21.53
C THR A 465 18.21 -30.17 -22.17
N SER A 466 19.14 -30.62 -23.03
CA SER A 466 20.23 -29.78 -23.55
C SER A 466 19.78 -28.60 -24.42
N ASP A 467 18.56 -28.64 -24.93
CA ASP A 467 17.96 -27.67 -25.86
C ASP A 467 16.99 -26.67 -25.21
N ALA A 468 16.77 -26.76 -23.89
CA ALA A 468 15.91 -25.82 -23.19
C ALA A 468 16.55 -24.39 -23.14
N PRO A 469 15.78 -23.32 -23.41
CA PRO A 469 16.24 -21.94 -23.31
C PRO A 469 16.89 -21.58 -21.97
N ALA A 470 17.78 -20.57 -21.98
CA ALA A 470 18.57 -20.16 -20.81
C ALA A 470 17.69 -19.74 -19.63
N GLU A 471 16.56 -19.10 -19.91
CA GLU A 471 15.54 -18.68 -18.95
C GLU A 471 14.93 -19.87 -18.19
N LEU A 472 14.88 -21.06 -18.82
CA LEU A 472 14.38 -22.27 -18.21
C LEU A 472 15.46 -23.09 -17.47
N LYS A 473 16.70 -22.60 -17.42
CA LYS A 473 17.80 -23.26 -16.69
C LYS A 473 17.88 -22.90 -15.22
N ASN A 474 17.28 -21.80 -14.78
CA ASN A 474 17.40 -21.33 -13.39
C ASN A 474 16.17 -20.49 -12.97
N ILE A 475 14.99 -21.09 -13.03
CA ILE A 475 13.72 -20.45 -12.68
C ILE A 475 13.62 -20.36 -11.15
N PRO A 476 13.32 -19.20 -10.55
CA PRO A 476 13.02 -19.14 -9.12
C PRO A 476 11.81 -19.99 -8.75
N PHE A 477 11.94 -20.81 -7.70
CA PHE A 477 10.89 -21.71 -7.24
C PHE A 477 10.56 -21.41 -5.77
N GLN A 478 9.40 -20.79 -5.54
CA GLN A 478 8.89 -20.49 -4.22
C GLN A 478 8.22 -21.73 -3.62
N ASP A 479 8.93 -22.49 -2.77
CA ASP A 479 8.40 -23.70 -2.16
C ASP A 479 7.48 -23.43 -0.95
N ILE A 480 6.59 -24.39 -0.67
CA ILE A 480 5.78 -24.44 0.56
C ILE A 480 6.47 -25.32 1.62
N LEU A 481 7.12 -26.39 1.15
CA LEU A 481 7.79 -27.41 1.95
C LEU A 481 9.15 -27.71 1.31
N PRO A 482 10.23 -27.96 2.10
CA PRO A 482 11.59 -28.10 1.57
C PRO A 482 11.73 -29.23 0.53
N VAL A 483 11.79 -28.83 -0.75
CA VAL A 483 12.01 -29.67 -1.96
C VAL A 483 12.64 -31.03 -1.62
N PRO A 484 11.99 -32.19 -1.82
CA PRO A 484 12.53 -33.49 -1.40
C PRO A 484 13.96 -33.78 -1.89
N ALA A 485 14.81 -34.31 -1.01
CA ALA A 485 16.25 -34.47 -1.26
C ALA A 485 16.59 -35.34 -2.48
N ALA A 486 15.70 -36.27 -2.87
CA ALA A 486 15.86 -37.08 -4.06
C ALA A 486 15.68 -36.29 -5.38
N TRP A 487 15.11 -35.08 -5.35
CA TRP A 487 14.87 -34.25 -6.55
C TRP A 487 16.03 -33.29 -6.85
N THR A 488 16.99 -33.14 -5.91
CA THR A 488 18.23 -32.39 -6.16
C THR A 488 19.34 -33.27 -6.73
N THR A 489 19.25 -34.59 -6.53
CA THR A 489 20.24 -35.59 -6.99
C THR A 489 19.80 -36.39 -8.21
N ALA A 490 18.51 -36.42 -8.53
CA ALA A 490 17.98 -37.10 -9.71
C ALA A 490 16.82 -36.32 -10.36
N ASP A 491 16.91 -36.17 -11.68
CA ASP A 491 15.93 -35.53 -12.54
C ASP A 491 14.51 -36.14 -12.37
N ARG A 492 13.51 -35.31 -12.63
CA ARG A 492 12.08 -35.58 -12.45
C ARG A 492 11.31 -35.22 -13.72
N THR A 493 10.25 -35.96 -14.02
CA THR A 493 9.35 -35.61 -15.13
C THR A 493 8.40 -34.50 -14.68
N LEU A 494 8.49 -33.33 -15.34
CA LEU A 494 7.44 -32.31 -15.33
C LEU A 494 6.51 -32.58 -16.51
N ALA A 495 5.19 -32.53 -16.27
CA ALA A 495 4.16 -32.60 -17.30
C ALA A 495 3.21 -31.41 -17.18
N ASP A 496 2.86 -30.79 -18.30
CA ASP A 496 1.75 -29.83 -18.33
C ASP A 496 0.43 -30.59 -18.24
N VAL A 497 -0.37 -30.28 -17.20
CA VAL A 497 -1.69 -30.90 -17.00
C VAL A 497 -2.62 -30.66 -18.19
N GLY A 498 -2.44 -29.55 -18.94
CA GLY A 498 -3.16 -29.24 -20.18
C GLY A 498 -3.02 -30.29 -21.29
N THR A 499 -2.00 -31.14 -21.23
CA THR A 499 -1.72 -32.19 -22.23
C THR A 499 -2.20 -33.58 -21.82
N LEU A 500 -2.82 -33.70 -20.65
CA LEU A 500 -3.28 -34.98 -20.09
C LEU A 500 -4.76 -35.24 -20.44
N VAL A 501 -5.13 -36.51 -20.51
CA VAL A 501 -6.53 -36.93 -20.71
C VAL A 501 -7.23 -37.13 -19.36
N GLY A 502 -8.37 -36.48 -19.18
CA GLY A 502 -9.18 -36.53 -17.98
C GLY A 502 -10.12 -37.73 -17.92
N THR A 503 -10.85 -37.85 -16.82
CA THR A 503 -11.87 -38.91 -16.62
C THR A 503 -13.04 -38.86 -17.62
N ASN A 504 -13.23 -37.73 -18.30
CA ASN A 504 -14.21 -37.55 -19.39
C ASN A 504 -13.64 -37.85 -20.79
N GLY A 505 -12.40 -38.34 -20.90
CA GLY A 505 -11.75 -38.62 -22.19
C GLY A 505 -11.30 -37.39 -22.99
N SER A 506 -11.44 -36.18 -22.44
CA SER A 506 -10.99 -34.91 -23.04
C SER A 506 -9.68 -34.43 -22.41
N SER A 507 -9.03 -33.42 -23.00
CA SER A 507 -7.89 -32.73 -22.37
C SER A 507 -8.29 -32.09 -21.04
N VAL A 508 -7.49 -32.28 -19.99
CA VAL A 508 -7.69 -31.62 -18.69
C VAL A 508 -7.39 -30.12 -18.80
N GLU A 509 -8.20 -29.26 -18.17
CA GLU A 509 -7.89 -27.84 -18.12
C GLU A 509 -6.61 -27.57 -17.31
N ARG A 510 -5.78 -26.62 -17.76
CA ARG A 510 -4.55 -26.20 -17.06
C ARG A 510 -4.76 -25.80 -15.59
N HIS A 511 -5.99 -25.46 -15.19
CA HIS A 511 -6.33 -25.14 -13.80
C HIS A 511 -6.50 -26.36 -12.87
N LEU A 512 -6.63 -27.59 -13.37
CA LEU A 512 -6.85 -28.83 -12.58
C LEU A 512 -8.04 -28.75 -11.58
N CYS A 513 -9.07 -28.00 -11.95
CA CYS A 513 -10.32 -27.84 -11.20
C CYS A 513 -11.34 -28.94 -11.54
N GLY A 514 -12.47 -28.95 -10.83
CA GLY A 514 -13.68 -29.65 -11.29
C GLY A 514 -14.32 -28.95 -12.51
N PRO A 515 -15.44 -29.48 -13.06
CA PRO A 515 -16.15 -28.87 -14.18
C PRO A 515 -16.71 -27.49 -13.80
N ALA A 516 -17.05 -26.65 -14.78
CA ALA A 516 -17.54 -25.28 -14.53
C ALA A 516 -18.81 -25.19 -13.65
N SER A 517 -19.58 -26.27 -13.49
CA SER A 517 -20.72 -26.38 -12.57
C SER A 517 -20.34 -26.60 -11.10
N ASP A 518 -19.19 -27.23 -10.83
CA ASP A 518 -18.56 -27.30 -9.51
C ASP A 518 -17.03 -27.29 -9.70
N PRO A 519 -16.38 -26.11 -9.71
CA PRO A 519 -14.93 -26.03 -9.89
C PRO A 519 -14.15 -26.63 -8.71
N ASN A 520 -14.80 -26.98 -7.59
CA ASN A 520 -14.17 -27.66 -6.45
C ASN A 520 -14.41 -29.18 -6.41
N SER A 521 -15.03 -29.75 -7.47
CA SER A 521 -15.20 -31.19 -7.56
C SER A 521 -13.87 -31.93 -7.65
N ARG A 522 -13.89 -33.21 -7.27
CA ARG A 522 -12.73 -34.11 -7.29
C ARG A 522 -12.86 -35.13 -8.42
N GLY A 523 -11.72 -35.59 -8.92
CA GLY A 523 -11.63 -36.70 -9.88
C GLY A 523 -11.45 -36.28 -11.34
N THR A 524 -10.87 -35.10 -11.59
CA THR A 524 -10.58 -34.62 -12.96
C THR A 524 -9.58 -35.51 -13.71
N LEU A 525 -8.58 -36.06 -12.99
CA LEU A 525 -7.62 -37.03 -13.50
C LEU A 525 -8.05 -38.47 -13.14
N PRO A 526 -7.89 -39.46 -14.05
CA PRO A 526 -8.07 -40.87 -13.70
C PRO A 526 -7.09 -41.30 -12.60
N PRO A 527 -7.47 -42.20 -11.67
CA PRO A 527 -6.58 -42.66 -10.60
C PRO A 527 -5.25 -43.20 -11.10
N ASP A 528 -4.15 -42.85 -10.43
CA ASP A 528 -2.77 -43.26 -10.76
C ASP A 528 -2.25 -42.90 -12.19
N SER A 529 -3.03 -42.17 -13.00
CA SER A 529 -2.69 -41.84 -14.41
C SER A 529 -1.38 -41.06 -14.61
N VAL A 530 -0.89 -40.37 -13.58
CA VAL A 530 0.35 -39.59 -13.57
C VAL A 530 1.30 -40.00 -12.44
N ARG A 531 1.21 -41.27 -12.00
CA ARG A 531 1.99 -41.84 -10.88
C ARG A 531 3.46 -41.42 -10.91
N GLY A 532 3.90 -40.69 -9.89
CA GLY A 532 5.29 -40.25 -9.73
C GLY A 532 5.74 -39.04 -10.60
N THR A 533 4.83 -38.44 -11.36
CA THR A 533 5.08 -37.26 -12.21
C THR A 533 4.81 -35.96 -11.43
N ILE A 534 5.54 -34.88 -11.75
CA ILE A 534 5.27 -33.54 -11.24
C ILE A 534 4.36 -32.81 -12.25
N LEU A 535 3.27 -32.21 -11.78
CA LEU A 535 2.33 -31.48 -12.65
C LEU A 535 2.62 -29.98 -12.66
N LEU A 536 2.65 -29.37 -13.85
CA LEU A 536 2.53 -27.92 -14.02
C LEU A 536 1.04 -27.54 -14.08
N VAL A 537 0.61 -26.62 -13.23
CA VAL A 537 -0.82 -26.28 -13.04
C VAL A 537 -1.00 -24.77 -12.88
N SER A 538 -1.96 -24.17 -13.59
CA SER A 538 -2.28 -22.73 -13.47
C SER A 538 -3.07 -22.43 -12.19
N ARG A 539 -2.69 -21.36 -11.49
CA ARG A 539 -3.46 -20.74 -10.40
C ARG A 539 -4.78 -20.15 -10.94
N GLY A 540 -5.78 -20.02 -10.06
CA GLY A 540 -7.10 -19.45 -10.39
C GLY A 540 -8.23 -20.48 -10.48
N ILE A 541 -9.46 -19.97 -10.64
CA ILE A 541 -10.76 -20.68 -10.71
C ILE A 541 -11.16 -21.45 -9.44
N CYS A 542 -10.31 -22.33 -8.92
CA CYS A 542 -10.57 -23.16 -7.74
C CYS A 542 -9.45 -23.07 -6.69
N ALA A 543 -9.73 -23.55 -5.47
CA ALA A 543 -8.78 -23.50 -4.36
C ALA A 543 -7.52 -24.36 -4.59
N PHE A 544 -6.39 -23.94 -4.01
CA PHE A 544 -5.12 -24.70 -4.05
C PHE A 544 -5.29 -26.14 -3.54
N SER A 545 -6.11 -26.35 -2.50
CA SER A 545 -6.44 -27.66 -1.94
C SER A 545 -7.23 -28.55 -2.90
N THR A 546 -8.10 -27.99 -3.75
CA THR A 546 -8.80 -28.71 -4.82
C THR A 546 -7.80 -29.25 -5.85
N LYS A 547 -6.95 -28.35 -6.38
CA LYS A 547 -5.89 -28.68 -7.36
C LYS A 547 -4.98 -29.79 -6.82
N ALA A 548 -4.57 -29.65 -5.57
CA ALA A 548 -3.73 -30.60 -4.86
C ALA A 548 -4.40 -31.98 -4.68
N ALA A 549 -5.68 -32.02 -4.30
CA ALA A 549 -6.45 -33.26 -4.19
C ALA A 549 -6.61 -33.96 -5.55
N ASN A 550 -6.86 -33.21 -6.63
CA ASN A 550 -6.96 -33.76 -7.99
C ASN A 550 -5.62 -34.29 -8.51
N ALA A 551 -4.51 -33.60 -8.24
CA ALA A 551 -3.16 -34.09 -8.53
C ALA A 551 -2.86 -35.40 -7.75
N GLN A 552 -3.21 -35.44 -6.47
CA GLN A 552 -3.01 -36.61 -5.60
C GLN A 552 -3.84 -37.82 -6.05
N ILE A 553 -5.09 -37.62 -6.49
CA ILE A 553 -5.93 -38.69 -7.08
C ILE A 553 -5.25 -39.28 -8.33
N GLY A 554 -4.68 -38.44 -9.20
CA GLY A 554 -3.88 -38.89 -10.34
C GLY A 554 -2.56 -39.59 -9.98
N GLY A 555 -2.17 -39.65 -8.71
CA GLY A 555 -0.90 -40.22 -8.24
C GLY A 555 0.32 -39.31 -8.45
N ALA A 556 0.11 -38.01 -8.71
CA ALA A 556 1.20 -37.06 -8.91
C ALA A 556 2.16 -37.02 -7.70
N ALA A 557 3.46 -36.92 -7.97
CA ALA A 557 4.46 -36.74 -6.92
C ALA A 557 4.41 -35.34 -6.31
N ALA A 558 4.10 -34.32 -7.12
CA ALA A 558 4.15 -32.92 -6.72
C ALA A 558 3.39 -32.01 -7.71
N MET A 559 3.24 -30.74 -7.33
CA MET A 559 2.63 -29.70 -8.17
C MET A 559 3.49 -28.43 -8.23
N VAL A 560 3.88 -28.02 -9.42
CA VAL A 560 4.45 -26.68 -9.70
C VAL A 560 3.30 -25.80 -10.16
N LEU A 561 3.03 -24.72 -9.43
CA LEU A 561 1.97 -23.78 -9.77
C LEU A 561 2.51 -22.62 -10.59
N VAL A 562 1.85 -22.30 -11.70
CA VAL A 562 2.03 -21.03 -12.40
C VAL A 562 1.17 -19.99 -11.70
N ASP A 563 1.78 -18.90 -11.23
CA ASP A 563 1.03 -17.79 -10.65
C ASP A 563 0.10 -17.12 -11.70
N ASN A 564 -0.98 -16.50 -11.25
CA ASN A 564 -1.91 -15.74 -12.10
C ASN A 564 -1.86 -14.23 -11.80
N ARG A 565 -0.71 -13.78 -11.30
CA ARG A 565 -0.43 -12.42 -10.85
C ARG A 565 0.87 -11.95 -11.50
N PRO A 566 0.95 -10.69 -11.96
CA PRO A 566 2.21 -10.09 -12.37
C PRO A 566 3.22 -10.02 -11.22
N GLY A 567 4.51 -10.07 -11.57
CA GLY A 567 5.63 -10.03 -10.63
C GLY A 567 6.32 -11.38 -10.46
N GLU A 568 6.97 -11.55 -9.31
CA GLU A 568 7.60 -12.81 -8.94
C GLU A 568 6.58 -13.76 -8.26
N ALA A 569 6.96 -15.05 -8.13
CA ALA A 569 6.10 -16.09 -7.59
C ALA A 569 5.62 -15.77 -6.16
N ASN A 570 4.30 -15.73 -5.94
CA ASN A 570 3.75 -15.51 -4.61
C ASN A 570 3.85 -16.79 -3.76
N PHE A 571 4.07 -16.65 -2.44
CA PHE A 571 3.95 -17.77 -1.50
C PHE A 571 2.50 -18.31 -1.46
N ILE A 572 2.35 -19.62 -1.22
CA ILE A 572 1.06 -20.29 -1.08
C ILE A 572 0.76 -20.45 0.42
N PRO A 573 -0.19 -19.70 1.01
CA PRO A 573 -0.37 -19.59 2.47
C PRO A 573 -1.14 -20.78 3.08
N LEU A 574 -0.96 -21.99 2.54
CA LEU A 574 -1.67 -23.21 2.95
C LEU A 574 -0.76 -24.43 2.83
N GLN A 575 -0.74 -25.28 3.85
CA GLN A 575 -0.18 -26.64 3.72
C GLN A 575 -1.09 -27.47 2.80
N LEU A 576 -0.50 -28.13 1.81
CA LEU A 576 -1.20 -28.94 0.82
C LEU A 576 -0.97 -30.46 1.07
N PRO A 577 -1.87 -31.34 0.60
CA PRO A 577 -1.75 -32.80 0.78
C PRO A 577 -0.69 -33.48 -0.10
N LEU A 578 0.04 -32.72 -0.93
CA LEU A 578 1.25 -33.15 -1.65
C LEU A 578 2.26 -31.99 -1.70
N ASP A 579 3.52 -32.30 -1.97
CA ASP A 579 4.58 -31.31 -2.11
C ASP A 579 4.30 -30.36 -3.28
N ALA A 580 4.48 -29.05 -3.06
CA ALA A 580 4.21 -28.03 -4.06
C ALA A 580 5.03 -26.75 -3.85
N GLY A 581 5.03 -25.92 -4.89
CA GLY A 581 5.59 -24.56 -4.89
C GLY A 581 5.17 -23.81 -6.15
N MET A 582 5.55 -22.53 -6.26
CA MET A 582 5.09 -21.61 -7.31
C MET A 582 6.25 -21.07 -8.14
N VAL A 583 5.98 -20.79 -9.41
CA VAL A 583 6.83 -20.02 -10.34
C VAL A 583 6.06 -18.78 -10.81
N SER A 584 6.79 -17.76 -11.29
CA SER A 584 6.18 -16.54 -11.84
C SER A 584 5.20 -16.84 -12.99
N ASP A 585 4.29 -15.91 -13.28
CA ASP A 585 3.40 -16.01 -14.43
C ASP A 585 4.20 -16.15 -15.75
N LEU A 586 5.27 -15.37 -15.89
CA LEU A 586 6.14 -15.35 -17.06
C LEU A 586 6.96 -16.64 -17.22
N ASP A 587 7.55 -17.18 -16.14
CA ASP A 587 8.28 -18.46 -16.23
C ASP A 587 7.35 -19.65 -16.40
N GLY A 588 6.15 -19.59 -15.81
CA GLY A 588 5.10 -20.56 -16.05
C GLY A 588 4.62 -20.57 -17.50
N ALA A 589 4.43 -19.39 -18.11
CA ALA A 589 4.10 -19.27 -19.53
C ALA A 589 5.22 -19.80 -20.43
N ARG A 590 6.49 -19.49 -20.12
CA ARG A 590 7.67 -20.04 -20.82
C ARG A 590 7.77 -21.56 -20.68
N LEU A 591 7.51 -22.11 -19.49
CA LEU A 591 7.46 -23.55 -19.22
C LEU A 591 6.34 -24.22 -20.01
N GLN A 592 5.12 -23.65 -20.04
CA GLN A 592 4.01 -24.18 -20.83
C GLN A 592 4.35 -24.21 -22.33
N ALA A 593 4.80 -23.09 -22.90
CA ALA A 593 5.20 -23.03 -24.31
C ALA A 593 6.34 -24.01 -24.66
N TYR A 594 7.29 -24.21 -23.74
CA TYR A 594 8.35 -25.20 -23.92
C TYR A 594 7.82 -26.64 -23.84
N LEU A 595 6.98 -26.97 -22.84
CA LEU A 595 6.36 -28.29 -22.70
C LEU A 595 5.49 -28.63 -23.91
N ASP A 596 4.70 -27.68 -24.41
CA ASP A 596 3.92 -27.82 -25.65
C ASP A 596 4.82 -28.20 -26.83
N SER A 597 5.99 -27.56 -26.97
CA SER A 597 6.99 -27.90 -28.01
C SER A 597 7.61 -29.29 -27.87
N LYS A 598 7.47 -29.94 -26.70
CA LYS A 598 8.00 -31.28 -26.37
C LYS A 598 6.93 -32.35 -26.17
N GLY A 599 5.68 -32.10 -26.58
CA GLY A 599 4.58 -33.05 -26.40
C GLY A 599 4.12 -33.16 -24.94
N GLY A 600 4.15 -32.04 -24.22
CA GLY A 600 3.62 -31.89 -22.86
C GLY A 600 4.54 -32.27 -21.72
N ARG A 601 5.77 -32.74 -21.97
CA ARG A 601 6.68 -33.27 -20.93
C ARG A 601 8.13 -32.82 -21.10
N ALA A 602 8.82 -32.62 -19.98
CA ALA A 602 10.25 -32.34 -19.92
C ALA A 602 10.88 -32.92 -18.65
N THR A 603 12.20 -33.08 -18.64
CA THR A 603 12.95 -33.40 -17.42
C THR A 603 13.36 -32.13 -16.69
N VAL A 604 13.17 -32.12 -15.37
CA VAL A 604 13.53 -31.00 -14.49
C VAL A 604 14.33 -31.48 -13.28
N ARG A 605 15.13 -30.60 -12.69
CA ARG A 605 15.80 -30.81 -11.41
C ARG A 605 15.67 -29.54 -10.56
N PHE A 606 15.63 -29.71 -9.25
CA PHE A 606 15.47 -28.62 -8.30
C PHE A 606 16.77 -28.39 -7.51
N ALA A 607 17.03 -27.15 -7.13
CA ALA A 607 17.94 -26.81 -6.05
C ALA A 607 17.20 -26.82 -4.69
N ARG A 608 17.97 -26.90 -3.60
CA ARG A 608 17.49 -26.74 -2.20
C ARG A 608 18.00 -25.47 -1.54
N SER A 609 19.19 -25.01 -1.94
CA SER A 609 19.81 -23.81 -1.39
C SER A 609 19.09 -22.58 -1.89
N PHE A 610 18.87 -21.60 -1.02
CA PHE A 610 18.53 -20.25 -1.42
C PHE A 610 19.74 -19.63 -2.12
N ASN A 611 19.54 -19.18 -3.36
CA ASN A 611 20.54 -18.46 -4.15
C ASN A 611 20.04 -17.05 -4.45
N GLU A 612 20.94 -16.11 -4.67
CA GLU A 612 20.58 -14.83 -5.31
C GLU A 612 20.33 -15.10 -6.81
N LEU A 613 19.08 -14.95 -7.25
CA LEU A 613 18.65 -15.23 -8.61
C LEU A 613 18.25 -13.91 -9.28
N ASN A 614 19.12 -13.35 -10.13
CA ASN A 614 18.78 -12.18 -10.94
C ASN A 614 17.74 -12.59 -12.01
N THR A 615 16.53 -12.04 -11.89
CA THR A 615 15.41 -12.31 -12.78
C THR A 615 15.28 -11.26 -13.89
N GLY A 616 15.94 -10.11 -13.71
CA GLY A 616 15.84 -8.95 -14.59
C GLY A 616 14.52 -8.18 -14.47
N ARG A 617 13.65 -8.53 -13.52
CA ARG A 617 12.24 -8.10 -13.40
C ARG A 617 11.98 -6.93 -12.44
N SER A 618 12.96 -6.07 -12.18
CA SER A 618 12.73 -4.89 -11.33
C SER A 618 11.62 -3.99 -11.88
N GLY A 619 10.86 -3.38 -10.96
CA GLY A 619 9.89 -2.32 -11.27
C GLY A 619 8.43 -2.75 -11.47
N ILE A 620 8.07 -4.02 -11.32
CA ILE A 620 6.69 -4.51 -11.46
C ILE A 620 5.93 -4.31 -10.15
N ILE A 621 4.73 -3.72 -10.15
CA ILE A 621 3.94 -3.52 -8.93
C ILE A 621 3.58 -4.87 -8.29
N THR A 622 3.95 -5.05 -7.02
CA THR A 622 3.68 -6.31 -6.31
C THR A 622 2.19 -6.54 -6.07
N SER A 623 1.76 -7.80 -6.10
CA SER A 623 0.39 -8.27 -5.86
C SER A 623 -0.30 -7.60 -4.66
N PHE A 624 0.39 -7.57 -3.52
CA PHE A 624 -0.10 -7.03 -2.26
C PHE A 624 -0.18 -5.49 -2.20
N SER A 625 0.64 -4.76 -2.99
CA SER A 625 0.81 -3.31 -2.80
C SER A 625 -0.53 -2.57 -2.88
N SER A 626 -0.93 -1.95 -1.76
CA SER A 626 -2.20 -1.22 -1.65
C SER A 626 -2.32 -0.13 -2.71
N ALA A 627 -3.55 0.03 -3.20
CA ALA A 627 -3.89 0.89 -4.32
C ALA A 627 -4.93 1.94 -3.95
N GLY A 628 -4.92 3.05 -4.67
CA GLY A 628 -5.96 4.07 -4.63
C GLY A 628 -7.19 3.71 -5.48
N PRO A 629 -8.08 4.69 -5.71
CA PRO A 629 -8.05 6.03 -5.11
C PRO A 629 -8.38 5.97 -3.60
N THR A 630 -8.24 7.07 -2.87
CA THR A 630 -8.68 7.11 -1.45
C THR A 630 -10.19 6.90 -1.35
N ASP A 631 -10.67 6.07 -0.41
CA ASP A 631 -12.10 5.73 -0.24
C ASP A 631 -12.95 6.93 0.25
N PHE A 632 -12.26 7.97 0.68
CA PHE A 632 -12.82 9.28 0.98
C PHE A 632 -12.28 10.30 -0.02
N GLY A 633 -13.17 10.90 -0.82
CA GLY A 633 -12.85 11.99 -1.75
C GLY A 633 -12.04 11.60 -2.99
N HIS A 634 -11.84 10.29 -3.24
CA HIS A 634 -11.25 9.70 -4.45
C HIS A 634 -9.98 10.41 -4.96
N GLN A 635 -9.02 10.64 -4.05
CA GLN A 635 -7.72 11.24 -4.37
C GLN A 635 -6.74 10.19 -4.89
N LEU A 636 -5.83 10.60 -5.76
CA LEU A 636 -4.72 9.77 -6.25
C LEU A 636 -3.74 9.45 -5.11
N LYS A 637 -3.62 8.16 -4.83
CA LYS A 637 -2.64 7.52 -3.95
C LYS A 637 -2.35 6.10 -4.50
N PRO A 638 -1.19 5.47 -4.24
CA PRO A 638 0.00 6.04 -3.59
C PRO A 638 0.59 7.22 -4.38
N ASP A 639 1.58 7.92 -3.83
CA ASP A 639 2.20 9.07 -4.50
C ASP A 639 3.29 8.63 -5.48
N LEU A 640 4.06 7.59 -5.14
CA LEU A 640 5.08 6.98 -5.98
C LEU A 640 5.43 5.56 -5.50
N ALA A 641 6.18 4.80 -6.29
CA ALA A 641 6.59 3.44 -5.99
C ALA A 641 8.10 3.35 -5.67
N ALA A 642 8.46 2.40 -4.80
CA ALA A 642 9.83 1.97 -4.60
C ALA A 642 9.88 0.44 -4.44
N PRO A 643 11.01 -0.22 -4.73
CA PRO A 643 11.07 -1.67 -4.59
C PRO A 643 10.87 -2.11 -3.14
N GLY A 644 10.09 -3.19 -3.01
CA GLY A 644 9.42 -3.60 -1.79
C GLY A 644 9.31 -5.12 -1.64
N GLY A 645 9.71 -5.92 -2.63
CA GLY A 645 9.68 -7.38 -2.54
C GLY A 645 11.04 -8.03 -2.77
N GLN A 646 11.27 -9.17 -2.10
CA GLN A 646 12.39 -10.11 -2.27
C GLN A 646 13.80 -9.54 -2.06
N ILE A 647 14.20 -9.42 -0.79
CA ILE A 647 15.26 -8.50 -0.34
C ILE A 647 16.00 -8.96 0.90
N LEU A 648 17.22 -8.46 1.10
CA LEU A 648 17.96 -8.57 2.36
C LEU A 648 18.16 -7.25 3.15
N SER A 649 17.96 -7.26 4.49
CA SER A 649 18.43 -6.23 5.44
C SER A 649 18.56 -6.81 6.86
N ALA A 650 19.02 -5.98 7.81
CA ALA A 650 19.17 -6.31 9.22
C ALA A 650 17.87 -6.76 9.90
N THR A 651 17.97 -7.64 10.88
CA THR A 651 16.86 -8.03 11.77
C THR A 651 17.44 -8.50 13.11
N LEU A 652 16.64 -9.20 13.91
CA LEU A 652 17.11 -9.92 15.09
C LEU A 652 17.12 -11.44 14.86
N PRO A 653 18.18 -12.16 15.30
CA PRO A 653 18.23 -13.62 15.28
C PRO A 653 17.04 -14.29 15.96
N GLU A 654 16.44 -13.66 16.99
CA GLU A 654 15.23 -14.16 17.65
C GLU A 654 13.98 -14.21 16.77
N ALA A 655 13.98 -13.55 15.60
CA ALA A 655 12.88 -13.56 14.64
C ALA A 655 13.19 -14.39 13.36
N ALA A 656 14.45 -14.43 12.92
CA ALA A 656 14.83 -15.04 11.64
C ALA A 656 16.00 -16.04 11.70
N GLY A 657 16.48 -16.40 12.90
CA GLY A 657 17.66 -17.24 13.10
C GLY A 657 18.99 -16.47 12.99
N GLU A 658 19.10 -15.55 12.04
CA GLU A 658 20.29 -14.73 11.77
C GLU A 658 20.01 -13.22 11.90
N PRO A 659 21.03 -12.34 11.98
CA PRO A 659 20.85 -10.89 12.12
C PRO A 659 20.50 -10.18 10.81
N PHE A 660 20.20 -10.91 9.72
CA PHE A 660 19.66 -10.39 8.47
C PHE A 660 18.59 -11.36 7.92
N ALA A 661 17.60 -10.87 7.16
CA ALA A 661 16.49 -11.69 6.65
C ALA A 661 15.78 -11.11 5.41
N VAL A 662 14.91 -11.94 4.81
CA VAL A 662 14.08 -11.70 3.63
C VAL A 662 12.58 -11.74 3.98
N PHE A 663 11.87 -10.69 3.56
CA PHE A 663 10.46 -10.38 3.80
C PHE A 663 9.80 -9.76 2.51
N ASP A 664 8.58 -9.19 2.55
CA ASP A 664 7.87 -8.58 1.38
C ASP A 664 6.78 -7.54 1.77
N GLY A 665 6.77 -6.32 1.20
CA GLY A 665 5.72 -5.31 1.49
C GLY A 665 5.90 -3.87 0.97
N THR A 666 5.11 -2.91 1.50
CA THR A 666 5.22 -1.45 1.27
C THR A 666 5.91 -0.64 2.39
N SER A 667 5.85 -1.10 3.65
CA SER A 667 6.58 -0.53 4.82
C SER A 667 8.02 -0.18 4.58
N MET A 668 8.66 -0.83 3.62
CA MET A 668 10.09 -0.86 3.51
C MET A 668 10.54 -0.45 2.10
N ALA A 669 9.61 -0.47 1.13
CA ALA A 669 9.63 0.46 0.01
C ALA A 669 9.74 1.91 0.53
N THR A 670 8.99 2.21 1.61
CA THR A 670 8.96 3.50 2.33
C THR A 670 10.36 4.06 2.72
N PRO A 671 11.24 3.37 3.45
CA PRO A 671 12.59 3.82 3.80
C PRO A 671 13.55 3.98 2.63
N HIS A 672 13.27 3.49 1.41
CA HIS A 672 14.01 3.98 0.23
C HIS A 672 13.70 5.42 -0.05
N VAL A 673 12.41 5.74 -0.06
CA VAL A 673 11.93 7.08 -0.32
C VAL A 673 12.29 7.99 0.85
N ALA A 674 12.37 7.46 2.09
CA ALA A 674 12.90 8.19 3.24
C ALA A 674 14.42 8.41 3.17
N GLY A 675 15.18 7.42 2.70
CA GLY A 675 16.62 7.56 2.46
C GLY A 675 16.91 8.49 1.28
N ALA A 676 16.12 8.41 0.20
CA ALA A 676 16.20 9.29 -0.96
C ALA A 676 15.88 10.73 -0.56
N ALA A 677 14.79 10.95 0.19
CA ALA A 677 14.50 12.24 0.81
C ALA A 677 15.63 12.73 1.72
N ALA A 678 16.34 11.83 2.43
CA ALA A 678 17.49 12.21 3.24
C ALA A 678 18.73 12.61 2.40
N LEU A 679 18.97 11.96 1.26
CA LEU A 679 19.99 12.37 0.29
C LEU A 679 19.63 13.75 -0.31
N LEU A 680 18.38 13.95 -0.71
CA LEU A 680 17.93 15.23 -1.27
C LEU A 680 17.96 16.36 -0.23
N VAL A 681 17.65 16.10 1.05
CA VAL A 681 17.79 17.08 2.14
C VAL A 681 19.27 17.39 2.46
N ALA A 682 20.19 16.44 2.26
CA ALA A 682 21.62 16.69 2.42
C ALA A 682 22.14 17.64 1.32
N ARG A 683 21.74 17.38 0.06
CA ARG A 683 22.18 18.13 -1.12
C ARG A 683 21.47 19.48 -1.28
N HIS A 684 20.19 19.55 -0.92
CA HIS A 684 19.33 20.72 -1.07
C HIS A 684 18.70 21.13 0.28
N PRO A 685 19.50 21.56 1.28
CA PRO A 685 19.03 21.84 2.64
C PRO A 685 18.08 23.04 2.76
N SER A 686 17.77 23.73 1.65
CA SER A 686 16.78 24.79 1.55
C SER A 686 15.43 24.35 0.96
N TRP A 687 15.33 23.15 0.37
CA TRP A 687 14.05 22.64 -0.17
C TRP A 687 13.11 22.27 0.97
N THR A 688 11.84 22.65 0.82
CA THR A 688 10.75 22.25 1.71
C THR A 688 10.33 20.79 1.47
N PRO A 689 9.61 20.15 2.41
CA PRO A 689 9.04 18.83 2.19
C PRO A 689 8.11 18.72 0.97
N ALA A 690 7.50 19.83 0.52
CA ALA A 690 6.68 19.87 -0.69
C ALA A 690 7.55 19.83 -1.96
N GLU A 691 8.66 20.57 -1.99
CA GLU A 691 9.63 20.55 -3.09
C GLU A 691 10.35 19.19 -3.17
N ILE A 692 10.73 18.59 -2.02
CA ILE A 692 11.26 17.22 -1.95
C ILE A 692 10.24 16.19 -2.49
N LYS A 693 8.96 16.29 -2.08
CA LYS A 693 7.90 15.42 -2.62
C LYS A 693 7.71 15.64 -4.13
N SER A 694 7.72 16.89 -4.57
CA SER A 694 7.58 17.24 -5.99
C SER A 694 8.69 16.63 -6.82
N ALA A 695 9.95 16.82 -6.42
CA ALA A 695 11.10 16.25 -7.11
C ALA A 695 11.05 14.72 -7.21
N LEU A 696 10.75 14.02 -6.11
CA LEU A 696 10.68 12.55 -6.08
C LEU A 696 9.57 11.97 -6.97
N MET A 697 8.50 12.72 -7.22
CA MET A 697 7.38 12.31 -8.08
C MET A 697 7.56 12.75 -9.53
N SER A 698 7.93 14.01 -9.78
CA SER A 698 7.97 14.59 -11.14
C SER A 698 9.08 14.00 -12.02
N THR A 699 10.06 13.32 -11.43
CA THR A 699 11.16 12.65 -12.13
C THR A 699 11.14 11.13 -12.03
N ALA A 700 10.09 10.55 -11.46
CA ALA A 700 9.93 9.10 -11.38
C ALA A 700 9.88 8.46 -12.78
N GLY A 701 10.35 7.21 -12.88
CA GLY A 701 10.25 6.40 -14.10
C GLY A 701 9.06 5.44 -14.04
N ALA A 702 8.63 4.89 -15.17
CA ALA A 702 7.53 3.93 -15.21
C ALA A 702 7.72 2.74 -14.25
N ALA A 703 6.71 2.44 -13.43
CA ALA A 703 6.53 1.10 -12.87
C ALA A 703 5.62 0.28 -13.78
N TRP A 704 5.62 -1.04 -13.62
CA TRP A 704 5.04 -1.95 -14.61
C TRP A 704 3.84 -2.71 -14.04
N GLY A 705 2.78 -2.78 -14.83
CA GLY A 705 1.58 -3.56 -14.54
C GLY A 705 1.71 -5.04 -14.92
N ASP A 706 2.69 -5.38 -15.77
CA ASP A 706 2.91 -6.73 -16.30
C ASP A 706 4.36 -7.21 -16.11
N THR A 707 4.56 -8.53 -15.99
CA THR A 707 5.88 -9.13 -15.77
C THR A 707 6.82 -9.01 -16.97
N ALA A 708 6.29 -8.81 -18.17
CA ALA A 708 7.09 -8.59 -19.37
C ALA A 708 7.53 -7.12 -19.55
N ARG A 709 7.03 -6.20 -18.72
CA ARG A 709 7.28 -4.75 -18.80
C ARG A 709 6.93 -4.17 -20.18
N THR A 710 5.71 -4.47 -20.60
CA THR A 710 5.09 -3.97 -21.85
C THR A 710 3.96 -2.98 -21.58
N GLN A 711 3.47 -2.91 -20.35
CA GLN A 711 2.41 -2.03 -19.88
C GLN A 711 2.84 -1.31 -18.60
N GLU A 712 2.99 0.01 -18.69
CA GLU A 712 3.07 0.90 -17.52
C GLU A 712 1.89 0.63 -16.57
N ALA A 713 2.13 0.70 -15.27
CA ALA A 713 1.08 0.50 -14.28
C ALA A 713 0.00 1.60 -14.38
N SER A 714 -1.13 1.40 -13.70
CA SER A 714 -2.06 2.52 -13.51
C SER A 714 -1.52 3.45 -12.42
N VAL A 715 -1.71 4.77 -12.55
CA VAL A 715 -1.47 5.75 -11.48
C VAL A 715 -2.11 5.39 -10.12
N LEU A 716 -3.17 4.58 -10.12
CA LEU A 716 -3.81 4.06 -8.88
C LEU A 716 -2.98 2.99 -8.16
N LEU A 717 -1.97 2.43 -8.83
CA LEU A 717 -1.05 1.40 -8.34
C LEU A 717 0.34 1.99 -8.07
N GLU A 718 0.89 2.78 -9.00
CA GLU A 718 2.25 3.29 -8.95
C GLU A 718 2.39 4.72 -8.41
N GLY A 719 1.29 5.48 -8.35
CA GLY A 719 1.34 6.93 -8.15
C GLY A 719 1.92 7.63 -9.37
N ALA A 720 3.08 8.28 -9.20
CA ALA A 720 3.88 8.87 -10.27
C ALA A 720 4.91 7.91 -10.90
N GLY A 721 5.02 6.67 -10.41
CA GLY A 721 5.98 5.67 -10.90
C GLY A 721 7.10 5.34 -9.90
N LEU A 722 8.08 4.56 -10.36
CA LEU A 722 9.28 4.15 -9.64
C LEU A 722 10.23 5.34 -9.36
N VAL A 723 10.57 5.53 -8.08
CA VAL A 723 11.49 6.59 -7.62
C VAL A 723 12.85 6.54 -8.30
N ASN A 724 13.30 7.70 -8.77
CA ASN A 724 14.55 7.92 -9.51
C ASN A 724 15.35 9.02 -8.79
N VAL A 725 16.35 8.63 -8.01
CA VAL A 725 17.09 9.55 -7.15
C VAL A 725 18.01 10.52 -7.93
N PRO A 726 18.76 10.10 -8.97
CA PRO A 726 19.52 11.04 -9.81
C PRO A 726 18.64 12.05 -10.55
N GLY A 727 17.42 11.65 -10.95
CA GLY A 727 16.42 12.56 -11.49
C GLY A 727 15.97 13.60 -10.46
N ALA A 728 15.57 13.13 -9.28
CA ALA A 728 15.01 13.97 -8.22
C ALA A 728 16.04 14.94 -7.60
N ASP A 729 17.34 14.71 -7.83
CA ASP A 729 18.40 15.66 -7.48
C ASP A 729 18.44 16.90 -8.39
N ASN A 730 17.81 16.82 -9.57
CA ASN A 730 17.89 17.85 -10.61
C ASN A 730 16.57 17.98 -11.40
N PRO A 731 15.42 18.17 -10.72
CA PRO A 731 14.08 17.97 -11.30
C PRO A 731 13.68 19.05 -12.31
N LYS A 732 14.47 20.13 -12.44
CA LYS A 732 14.23 21.35 -13.22
C LYS A 732 13.05 22.18 -12.74
N LEU A 733 11.92 21.57 -12.45
CA LEU A 733 10.70 22.20 -11.98
C LEU A 733 10.17 21.51 -10.71
N PHE A 734 9.55 22.30 -9.84
CA PHE A 734 8.57 21.79 -8.89
C PHE A 734 7.15 22.07 -9.40
N THR A 735 6.20 21.27 -8.96
CA THR A 735 4.77 21.33 -9.30
C THR A 735 3.92 21.26 -8.03
N THR A 736 2.94 22.15 -7.89
CA THR A 736 1.98 22.14 -6.76
C THR A 736 0.56 22.38 -7.26
N PRO A 737 -0.40 21.45 -7.06
CA PRO A 737 -0.24 20.13 -6.44
C PRO A 737 0.50 19.15 -7.35
N VAL A 738 1.27 18.24 -6.74
CA VAL A 738 2.11 17.26 -7.47
C VAL A 738 1.28 16.18 -8.18
N SER A 739 0.05 15.91 -7.72
CA SER A 739 -0.89 14.97 -8.34
C SER A 739 -2.29 15.57 -8.46
N LEU A 740 -2.96 15.32 -9.59
CA LEU A 740 -4.21 15.98 -9.96
C LEU A 740 -5.42 15.08 -9.68
N SER A 741 -6.22 15.43 -8.68
CA SER A 741 -7.38 14.66 -8.23
C SER A 741 -8.66 15.46 -8.39
N PHE A 742 -9.35 15.26 -9.53
CA PHE A 742 -10.60 15.97 -9.84
C PHE A 742 -11.81 15.52 -8.99
N GLN A 743 -11.66 14.41 -8.25
CA GLN A 743 -12.71 13.80 -7.40
C GLN A 743 -13.98 13.47 -8.19
N ASP A 744 -15.09 13.26 -7.49
CA ASP A 744 -16.39 12.94 -8.12
C ASP A 744 -16.97 14.13 -8.90
N LEU A 745 -17.52 13.85 -10.07
CA LEU A 745 -18.24 14.80 -10.92
C LEU A 745 -19.70 14.34 -11.06
N ASP A 746 -20.65 15.15 -10.58
CA ASP A 746 -22.08 14.88 -10.74
C ASP A 746 -22.52 15.16 -12.19
N ILE A 747 -22.65 14.10 -12.97
CA ILE A 747 -23.13 14.13 -14.36
C ILE A 747 -24.65 13.88 -14.50
N THR A 748 -25.40 13.78 -13.40
CA THR A 748 -26.85 13.49 -13.46
C THR A 748 -27.64 14.62 -14.12
N GLY A 749 -27.17 15.86 -13.99
CA GLY A 749 -27.71 17.04 -14.67
C GLY A 749 -27.15 17.32 -16.07
N GLY A 750 -26.23 16.50 -16.58
CA GLY A 750 -25.54 16.70 -17.86
C GLY A 750 -24.02 16.78 -17.73
N SER A 751 -23.35 17.56 -18.59
CA SER A 751 -21.89 17.68 -18.60
C SER A 751 -21.36 18.49 -17.39
N ALA A 752 -20.63 17.84 -16.49
CA ALA A 752 -19.89 18.48 -15.42
C ALA A 752 -18.44 18.79 -15.83
N ARG A 753 -17.81 19.77 -15.15
CA ARG A 753 -16.39 20.14 -15.33
C ARG A 753 -15.80 20.64 -14.02
N ARG A 754 -14.48 20.50 -13.87
CA ARG A 754 -13.70 21.03 -12.74
C ARG A 754 -12.30 21.41 -13.22
N SER A 755 -11.86 22.63 -12.92
CA SER A 755 -10.49 23.10 -13.18
C SER A 755 -9.59 22.86 -11.97
N MET A 756 -8.29 22.74 -12.19
CA MET A 756 -7.27 22.64 -11.15
C MET A 756 -6.04 23.44 -11.57
N LEU A 757 -5.76 24.51 -10.83
CA LEU A 757 -4.55 25.31 -11.02
C LEU A 757 -3.32 24.50 -10.57
N VAL A 758 -2.29 24.43 -11.41
CA VAL A 758 -0.99 23.84 -11.08
C VAL A 758 0.07 24.93 -11.11
N GLU A 759 0.61 25.24 -9.95
CA GLU A 759 1.77 26.10 -9.77
C GLU A 759 3.04 25.36 -10.24
N VAL A 760 3.90 26.04 -11.00
CA VAL A 760 5.15 25.50 -11.54
C VAL A 760 6.30 26.45 -11.20
N GLN A 761 7.29 25.96 -10.45
CA GLN A 761 8.41 26.74 -9.92
C GLN A 761 9.74 26.27 -10.54
N ASP A 762 10.64 27.19 -10.91
CA ASP A 762 12.02 26.83 -11.29
C ASP A 762 12.79 26.26 -10.09
N ALA A 763 13.16 24.98 -10.16
CA ALA A 763 13.91 24.26 -9.14
C ALA A 763 15.43 24.46 -9.25
N GLY A 764 15.90 25.14 -10.30
CA GLY A 764 17.33 25.31 -10.61
C GLY A 764 17.65 24.89 -12.03
N GLY A 765 17.24 25.71 -13.01
CA GLY A 765 17.50 25.46 -14.43
C GLY A 765 16.33 24.83 -15.18
N GLY A 766 15.11 24.96 -14.66
CA GLY A 766 13.87 24.81 -15.43
C GLY A 766 13.34 26.11 -16.01
N ALA A 767 14.03 27.24 -15.84
CA ALA A 767 13.70 28.50 -16.48
C ALA A 767 13.65 28.37 -18.02
N GLY A 768 12.53 28.76 -18.63
CA GLY A 768 12.31 28.62 -20.07
C GLY A 768 10.84 28.47 -20.44
N THR A 769 10.58 28.17 -21.72
CA THR A 769 9.24 27.78 -22.20
C THR A 769 9.16 26.27 -22.30
N TRP A 770 8.23 25.67 -21.57
CA TRP A 770 7.93 24.25 -21.60
C TRP A 770 6.72 23.98 -22.48
N THR A 771 6.77 22.91 -23.26
CA THR A 771 5.61 22.35 -23.97
C THR A 771 4.92 21.35 -23.05
N LEU A 772 3.59 21.43 -22.91
CA LEU A 772 2.82 20.45 -22.17
C LEU A 772 2.24 19.41 -23.13
N GLY A 773 2.06 18.19 -22.64
CA GLY A 773 1.36 17.11 -23.34
C GLY A 773 0.58 16.24 -22.36
N LEU A 774 -0.51 15.63 -22.84
CA LEU A 774 -1.34 14.73 -22.07
C LEU A 774 -1.25 13.32 -22.66
N GLN A 775 -0.71 12.37 -21.90
CA GLN A 775 -0.72 10.95 -22.22
C GLN A 775 -1.82 10.26 -21.41
N SER A 776 -2.75 9.61 -22.11
CA SER A 776 -3.87 8.89 -21.48
C SER A 776 -3.51 7.42 -21.26
N GLN A 777 -3.21 7.01 -20.03
CA GLN A 777 -3.12 5.58 -19.66
C GLN A 777 -4.45 4.84 -19.86
N ALA A 778 -5.59 5.51 -19.67
CA ALA A 778 -6.94 4.96 -19.88
C ALA A 778 -7.94 6.05 -20.31
N ALA A 779 -8.68 5.80 -21.39
CA ALA A 779 -9.66 6.73 -21.94
C ALA A 779 -11.10 6.34 -21.56
N THR A 780 -11.76 7.18 -20.75
CA THR A 780 -13.19 7.04 -20.43
C THR A 780 -14.04 7.76 -21.46
N SER A 781 -14.98 7.06 -22.09
CA SER A 781 -15.87 7.66 -23.09
C SER A 781 -16.68 8.82 -22.50
N GLY A 782 -16.56 10.00 -23.11
CA GLY A 782 -17.21 11.24 -22.66
C GLY A 782 -16.43 12.05 -21.61
N ALA A 783 -15.26 11.61 -21.17
CA ALA A 783 -14.35 12.37 -20.31
C ALA A 783 -13.21 12.98 -21.13
N PHE A 784 -12.85 14.23 -20.81
CA PHE A 784 -11.79 15.00 -21.46
C PHE A 784 -11.04 15.83 -20.41
N VAL A 785 -9.77 16.15 -20.68
CA VAL A 785 -8.96 17.06 -19.87
C VAL A 785 -8.38 18.11 -20.82
N ASP A 786 -8.78 19.36 -20.62
CA ASP A 786 -8.21 20.51 -21.32
C ASP A 786 -6.90 20.94 -20.63
N LEU A 787 -5.90 21.35 -21.41
CA LEU A 787 -4.64 21.90 -20.91
C LEU A 787 -4.06 22.93 -21.92
N PRO A 788 -3.28 23.94 -21.47
CA PRO A 788 -2.56 24.82 -22.39
C PRO A 788 -1.42 24.08 -23.09
N THR A 789 -1.01 24.54 -24.28
CA THR A 789 0.08 23.92 -25.04
C THR A 789 1.47 24.21 -24.48
N SER A 790 1.64 25.31 -23.74
CA SER A 790 2.94 25.76 -23.25
C SER A 790 2.83 26.65 -22.01
N VAL A 791 3.83 26.59 -21.13
CA VAL A 791 4.00 27.47 -19.95
C VAL A 791 5.40 28.09 -19.96
N ALA A 792 5.53 29.35 -19.53
CA ALA A 792 6.80 30.06 -19.48
C ALA A 792 7.20 30.33 -18.02
N VAL A 793 8.30 29.72 -17.58
CA VAL A 793 8.82 29.80 -16.21
C VAL A 793 10.03 30.74 -16.19
N SER A 794 10.01 31.76 -15.33
CA SER A 794 11.13 32.70 -15.16
C SER A 794 12.25 32.09 -14.27
N PRO A 795 13.52 32.53 -14.39
CA PRO A 795 14.60 32.10 -13.50
C PRO A 795 14.29 32.33 -12.02
N GLY A 796 14.31 31.27 -11.21
CA GLY A 796 13.90 31.28 -9.80
C GLY A 796 12.44 31.71 -9.58
N GLY A 797 11.61 31.69 -10.62
CA GLY A 797 10.25 32.20 -10.63
C GLY A 797 9.18 31.10 -10.64
N ILE A 798 7.94 31.55 -10.58
CA ILE A 798 6.73 30.73 -10.57
C ILE A 798 5.86 31.08 -11.80
N ALA A 799 5.19 30.09 -12.35
CA ALA A 799 4.16 30.20 -13.38
C ALA A 799 2.94 29.33 -13.00
N GLU A 800 1.80 29.53 -13.66
CA GLU A 800 0.56 28.80 -13.38
C GLU A 800 0.03 28.12 -14.66
N ILE A 801 -0.49 26.89 -14.50
CA ILE A 801 -1.22 26.13 -15.52
C ILE A 801 -2.69 26.03 -15.05
N PRO A 802 -3.68 26.57 -15.78
CA PRO A 802 -5.10 26.61 -15.38
C PRO A 802 -5.92 25.36 -15.77
#